data_AF-A0A4U3MBB3-F1
#
_entry.id   AF-A0A4U3MBB3-F1
#
_cell.length_a   1.000
_cell.length_b   1.000
_cell.length_c   1.000
_cell.angle_alpha   90.00
_cell.angle_beta   90.00
_cell.angle_gamma   90.00
#
_symmetry.space_group_name_H-M   'P 1'
#
loop_
_entity.id
_entity.type
_entity.pdbx_description
1 polymer ?
#
loop_
_entity_poly.entity_id
_entity_poly.type
_entity_poly.pdbx_seq_one_letter_code
_entity_poly.pdbx_strand_id
1 'polypeptide(L)'
;MDRQASDDANDRRVITHLELLRVIRSEGDDFNLDPGEADGLIREIVERSRLLIRLEGKNDTYGFRHLTLQEYLVALELRADWHGLLRRYSRHPEVWHEVVRLWCGLSSDDSTPLLRRIYELGSGDGRLLTLRCLAEATRVDSAFAGEVIGHYVSALESNAKLSEPTIRALGALGSSGGPRGDRLMNHLLWMASRDPSAVSRNFMARRQMFRVLAATGRADAVDTLISLTPTESAARTELRSMGELAIPALARAARDGSRWAINHIGRIGTPAAAEALVPLLDTPESTCVPAAWWLAALLNSDDVLTTLNKGKEVIPGDRIDWITEPFHRETSPRLRSIISRTAWLIRENLDKGVPDTLPPLSPLIVLPLHVELQPKVEARLFTIDSELKELARKIAAEDPALPSLPHITVIAADVYRLIDNIGTAAQAGAIESGTVRQAERLIGEVLRRAFGESPDRSAVDRYERLLSTLDFPVKSGLVASLAMRVCRRDDWEQLARPTPKPLLLGVLTRTVWSCIGLALAISGGIQLINTIRGVDAWGPSWLAITVVIALVIAVISFPIALAMVPESIESDTAYFFFGISAIVGAPVLIGNGFAATQAFLRVYIGTSSWMLIIGVLIFAVWLLFAYVGRLERFENPFRSLLHKYAPHLLPA
;
A
#
# COMPACT_ATOMS: atom_id res chain seq x y z
N MET A 1 24.96 -1.78 27.63
CA MET A 1 23.72 -1.06 27.98
C MET A 1 23.90 0.04 29.03
N ASP A 2 25.09 0.22 29.66
CA ASP A 2 25.29 1.25 30.71
C ASP A 2 25.89 2.60 30.26
N ARG A 3 26.14 2.82 28.97
CA ARG A 3 26.59 4.16 28.48
C ARG A 3 25.45 5.13 28.20
N GLN A 4 24.21 4.66 28.16
CA GLN A 4 23.06 5.47 27.72
C GLN A 4 22.42 6.23 28.89
N ALA A 5 22.52 5.72 30.13
CA ALA A 5 21.89 6.34 31.30
C ALA A 5 22.63 7.58 31.85
N SER A 6 23.91 7.79 31.50
CA SER A 6 24.64 9.00 31.92
C SER A 6 24.54 10.16 30.94
N ASP A 7 24.14 9.92 29.69
CA ASP A 7 23.97 10.98 28.67
C ASP A 7 22.60 11.67 28.77
N ASP A 8 21.56 10.98 29.25
CA ASP A 8 20.21 11.56 29.41
C ASP A 8 20.17 12.74 30.42
N ALA A 9 21.09 12.77 31.40
CA ALA A 9 21.17 13.85 32.37
C ALA A 9 21.74 15.16 31.79
N ASN A 10 22.22 15.15 30.53
CA ASN A 10 22.82 16.31 29.89
C ASN A 10 22.43 16.41 28.41
N ASP A 11 21.24 15.94 28.03
CA ASP A 11 20.70 16.18 26.70
C ASP A 11 20.45 17.70 26.54
N ARG A 12 21.37 18.36 25.84
CA ARG A 12 21.37 19.80 25.57
C ARG A 12 20.19 20.27 24.72
N ARG A 13 19.32 19.35 24.28
CA ARG A 13 18.10 19.62 23.50
C ARG A 13 16.86 19.76 24.39
N VAL A 14 17.01 19.56 25.69
CA VAL A 14 15.92 19.55 26.65
C VAL A 14 16.10 20.68 27.66
N ILE A 15 14.99 21.31 28.07
CA ILE A 15 14.95 22.34 29.11
C ILE A 15 13.97 21.91 30.21
N THR A 16 14.34 22.09 31.47
CA THR A 16 13.43 21.82 32.58
C THR A 16 12.37 22.91 32.72
N HIS A 17 11.21 22.59 33.32
CA HIS A 17 10.17 23.58 33.60
C HIS A 17 10.69 24.83 34.33
N LEU A 18 11.53 24.63 35.34
CA LEU A 18 12.09 25.71 36.14
C LEU A 18 13.05 26.60 35.35
N GLU A 19 13.84 26.00 34.45
CA GLU A 19 14.72 26.76 33.56
C GLU A 19 13.92 27.54 32.52
N LEU A 20 12.89 26.92 31.93
CA LEU A 20 12.02 27.58 30.97
C LEU A 20 11.27 28.75 31.60
N LEU A 21 10.73 28.58 32.81
CA LEU A 21 10.13 29.66 33.59
C LEU A 21 11.10 30.79 33.87
N ARG A 22 12.36 30.46 34.21
CA ARG A 22 13.40 31.45 34.46
C ARG A 22 13.69 32.27 33.21
N VAL A 23 13.81 31.62 32.05
CA VAL A 23 14.03 32.28 30.75
C VAL A 23 12.84 33.17 30.39
N ILE A 24 11.61 32.66 30.48
CA ILE A 24 10.42 33.46 30.13
C ILE A 24 10.29 34.67 31.06
N ARG A 25 10.60 34.54 32.35
CA ARG A 25 10.57 35.68 33.28
C ARG A 25 11.70 36.68 33.03
N SER A 26 12.91 36.22 32.66
CA SER A 26 14.01 37.14 32.37
C SER A 26 13.77 37.95 31.11
N GLU A 27 13.16 37.33 30.09
CA GLU A 27 12.82 38.02 28.84
C GLU A 27 11.46 38.74 28.92
N GLY A 28 10.59 38.36 29.86
CA GLY A 28 9.21 38.84 29.96
C GLY A 28 9.08 40.34 30.21
N ASP A 29 10.06 40.94 30.89
CA ASP A 29 10.10 42.39 31.13
C ASP A 29 10.15 43.17 29.80
N ASP A 30 10.85 42.66 28.79
CA ASP A 30 10.95 43.28 27.46
C ASP A 30 9.65 43.16 26.65
N PHE A 31 8.76 42.24 27.03
CA PHE A 31 7.47 41.99 26.38
C PHE A 31 6.27 42.44 27.23
N ASN A 32 6.49 43.15 28.34
CA ASN A 32 5.46 43.58 29.28
C ASN A 32 4.57 42.41 29.78
N LEU A 33 5.22 41.26 30.02
CA LEU A 33 4.60 40.03 30.49
C LEU A 33 4.62 40.01 32.03
N ASP A 34 3.46 39.82 32.67
CA ASP A 34 3.42 39.66 34.13
C ASP A 34 4.17 38.37 34.52
N PRO A 35 5.14 38.40 35.46
CA PRO A 35 5.84 37.21 35.93
C PRO A 35 4.93 36.08 36.42
N GLY A 36 3.68 36.40 36.81
CA GLY A 36 2.63 35.43 37.16
C GLY A 36 2.01 34.69 35.97
N GLU A 37 2.14 35.21 34.75
CA GLU A 37 1.55 34.64 33.52
C GLU A 37 2.48 33.65 32.78
N ALA A 38 3.74 33.53 33.21
CA ALA A 38 4.75 32.68 32.56
C ALA A 38 4.32 31.21 32.41
N ASP A 39 3.67 30.63 33.44
CA ASP A 39 3.12 29.26 33.37
C ASP A 39 1.95 29.14 32.36
N GLY A 40 1.15 30.20 32.23
CA GLY A 40 0.10 30.29 31.22
C GLY A 40 0.67 30.24 29.81
N LEU A 41 1.73 31.02 29.57
CA LEU A 41 2.41 31.08 28.28
C LEU A 41 3.08 29.75 27.91
N ILE A 42 3.71 29.05 28.86
CA ILE A 42 4.29 27.71 28.61
C ILE A 42 3.20 26.74 28.13
N ARG A 43 2.04 26.71 28.82
CA ARG A 43 0.91 25.87 28.38
C ARG A 43 0.45 26.24 26.98
N GLU A 44 0.35 27.53 26.68
CA GLU A 44 -0.04 27.96 25.34
C GLU A 44 0.96 27.50 24.25
N ILE A 45 2.27 27.66 24.50
CA ILE A 45 3.33 27.24 23.57
C ILE A 45 3.26 25.73 23.31
N VAL A 46 2.94 24.93 24.33
CA VAL A 46 2.88 23.46 24.25
C VAL A 46 1.56 22.98 23.63
N GLU A 47 0.43 23.45 24.13
CA GLU A 47 -0.89 22.91 23.79
C GLU A 47 -1.42 23.49 22.48
N ARG A 48 -1.25 24.80 22.27
CA ARG A 48 -1.79 25.52 21.11
C ARG A 48 -0.77 25.61 19.97
N SER A 49 0.41 26.15 20.23
CA SER A 49 1.42 26.38 19.19
C SER A 49 2.21 25.11 18.84
N ARG A 50 2.29 24.16 19.77
CA ARG A 50 3.04 22.89 19.66
C ARG A 50 4.49 23.09 19.20
N LEU A 51 5.09 24.25 19.55
CA LEU A 51 6.49 24.54 19.26
C LEU A 51 7.38 23.74 20.20
N LEU A 52 6.97 23.65 21.47
CA LEU A 52 7.51 22.76 22.46
C LEU A 52 6.57 21.56 22.67
N ILE A 53 7.15 20.42 22.98
CA ILE A 53 6.45 19.25 23.49
C ILE A 53 6.95 18.97 24.91
N ARG A 54 6.03 18.57 25.78
CA ARG A 54 6.40 18.00 27.07
C ARG A 54 6.91 16.58 26.83
N LEU A 55 8.10 16.27 27.35
CA LEU A 55 8.68 14.94 27.25
C LEU A 55 8.18 14.08 28.41
N GLU A 56 7.79 12.84 28.13
CA GLU A 56 7.29 11.93 29.16
C GLU A 56 8.43 11.50 30.08
N GLY A 57 8.34 11.83 31.38
CA GLY A 57 9.38 11.54 32.36
C GLY A 57 9.12 12.17 33.73
N LYS A 58 9.98 11.90 34.72
CA LYS A 58 9.82 12.35 36.11
C LYS A 58 10.07 13.85 36.36
N ASN A 59 10.60 14.58 35.37
CA ASN A 59 11.25 15.89 35.61
C ASN A 59 10.65 17.09 34.86
N ASP A 60 9.39 17.03 34.38
CA ASP A 60 8.73 18.14 33.66
C ASP A 60 9.66 18.86 32.68
N THR A 61 10.12 18.10 31.69
CA THR A 61 11.06 18.56 30.68
C THR A 61 10.35 18.88 29.37
N TYR A 62 10.90 19.84 28.64
CA TYR A 62 10.37 20.34 27.37
C TYR A 62 11.46 20.25 26.29
N GLY A 63 11.05 19.96 25.06
CA GLY A 63 11.91 19.98 23.89
C GLY A 63 11.19 20.57 22.69
N PHE A 64 11.93 21.08 21.70
CA PHE A 64 11.32 21.51 20.45
C PHE A 64 10.73 20.33 19.69
N ARG A 65 9.53 20.52 19.13
CA ARG A 65 8.88 19.49 18.30
C ARG A 65 9.69 19.14 17.05
N HIS A 66 10.41 20.13 16.52
CA HIS A 66 11.23 20.00 15.32
C HIS A 66 12.63 20.53 15.59
N LEU A 67 13.64 19.65 15.52
CA LEU A 67 15.05 20.01 15.77
C LEU A 67 15.52 21.16 14.86
N THR A 68 15.11 21.16 13.59
CA THR A 68 15.46 22.22 12.63
C THR A 68 14.98 23.60 13.06
N LEU A 69 13.86 23.71 13.77
CA LEU A 69 13.39 25.00 14.31
C LEU A 69 14.32 25.49 15.42
N GLN A 70 14.73 24.60 16.33
CA GLN A 70 15.71 24.94 17.36
C GLN A 70 17.03 25.40 16.73
N GLU A 71 17.54 24.66 15.74
CA GLU A 71 18.78 25.00 15.04
C GLU A 71 18.68 26.35 14.31
N TYR A 72 17.53 26.64 13.72
CA TYR A 72 17.24 27.94 13.10
C TYR A 72 17.26 29.09 14.11
N LEU A 73 16.58 28.94 15.25
CA LEU A 73 16.56 29.96 16.30
C LEU A 73 17.95 30.21 16.88
N VAL A 74 18.75 29.15 17.06
CA VAL A 74 20.15 29.27 17.50
C VAL A 74 21.00 30.00 16.44
N ALA A 75 20.80 29.70 15.15
CA ALA A 75 21.49 30.39 14.07
C ALA A 75 21.11 31.89 14.03
N LEU A 76 19.83 32.20 14.26
CA LEU A 76 19.32 33.57 14.34
C LEU A 76 19.92 34.34 15.51
N GLU A 77 20.00 33.72 16.69
CA GLU A 77 20.60 34.31 17.88
C GLU A 77 22.10 34.62 17.66
N LEU A 78 22.82 33.69 17.02
CA LEU A 78 24.24 33.84 16.73
C LEU A 78 24.55 34.68 15.48
N ARG A 79 23.54 35.31 14.84
CA ARG A 79 23.71 36.03 13.56
C ARG A 79 24.88 37.03 13.55
N ALA A 80 25.12 37.70 14.68
CA ALA A 80 26.18 38.69 14.84
C ALA A 80 27.48 38.14 15.51
N ASP A 81 27.49 36.90 15.98
CA ASP A 81 28.62 36.29 16.71
C ASP A 81 29.13 35.01 16.01
N TRP A 82 29.72 35.19 14.82
CA TRP A 82 30.32 34.05 14.10
C TRP A 82 31.50 33.43 14.87
N HIS A 83 32.20 34.19 15.72
CA HIS A 83 33.28 33.66 16.56
C HIS A 83 32.74 32.69 17.61
N GLY A 84 31.62 33.04 18.27
CA GLY A 84 30.92 32.17 19.20
C GLY A 84 30.34 30.94 18.53
N LEU A 85 29.84 31.06 17.30
CA LEU A 85 29.42 29.93 16.50
C LEU A 85 30.61 29.00 16.18
N LEU A 86 31.73 29.54 15.72
CA LEU A 86 32.95 28.77 15.44
C LEU A 86 33.45 28.03 16.68
N ARG A 87 33.54 28.70 17.83
CA ARG A 87 33.97 28.06 19.09
C ARG A 87 33.09 26.88 19.48
N ARG A 88 31.78 26.96 19.23
CA ARG A 88 30.83 25.88 19.54
C ARG A 88 30.92 24.75 18.52
N TYR A 89 31.01 25.08 17.24
CA TYR A 89 31.26 24.12 16.16
C TYR A 89 32.55 23.34 16.39
N SER A 90 33.67 23.99 16.70
CA SER A 90 34.96 23.31 16.91
C SER A 90 34.95 22.34 18.10
N ARG A 91 34.03 22.50 19.05
CA ARG A 91 33.87 21.57 20.19
C ARG A 91 32.99 20.38 19.86
N HIS A 92 31.96 20.57 19.03
CA HIS A 92 30.93 19.57 18.73
C HIS A 92 30.45 19.69 17.27
N PRO A 93 31.28 19.40 16.26
CA PRO A 93 30.94 19.66 14.86
C PRO A 93 29.62 18.98 14.48
N GLU A 94 29.44 17.71 14.82
CA GLU A 94 28.25 16.90 14.53
C GLU A 94 26.93 17.51 15.00
N VAL A 95 26.94 18.30 16.07
CA VAL A 95 25.75 18.96 16.62
C VAL A 95 25.49 20.31 15.95
N TRP A 96 26.54 21.00 15.51
CA TRP A 96 26.46 22.39 15.04
C TRP A 96 26.46 22.52 13.51
N HIS A 97 26.52 21.40 12.77
CA HIS A 97 26.50 21.38 11.30
C HIS A 97 25.33 22.17 10.71
N GLU A 98 24.12 21.91 11.18
CA GLU A 98 22.93 22.54 10.62
C GLU A 98 22.81 24.02 11.03
N VAL A 99 23.19 24.34 12.27
CA VAL A 99 23.24 25.73 12.75
C VAL A 99 24.19 26.59 11.90
N VAL A 100 25.39 26.08 11.58
CA VAL A 100 26.34 26.79 10.71
C VAL A 100 25.75 27.01 9.31
N ARG A 101 25.10 25.99 8.76
CA ARG A 101 24.47 26.07 7.44
C ARG A 101 23.37 27.13 7.41
N LEU A 102 22.44 27.08 8.36
CA LEU A 102 21.36 28.04 8.51
C LEU A 102 21.90 29.46 8.76
N TRP A 103 22.94 29.61 9.58
CA TRP A 103 23.58 30.91 9.84
C TRP A 103 24.10 31.55 8.56
N CYS A 104 24.72 30.77 7.66
CA CYS A 104 25.23 31.29 6.39
C CYS A 104 24.10 31.80 5.48
N GLY A 105 22.94 31.13 5.49
CA GLY A 105 21.77 31.58 4.73
C GLY A 105 21.06 32.78 5.35
N LEU A 106 21.09 32.91 6.68
CA LEU A 106 20.48 34.02 7.42
C LEU A 106 21.31 35.29 7.44
N SER A 107 22.64 35.16 7.44
CA SER A 107 23.55 36.29 7.60
C SER A 107 23.56 37.17 6.35
N SER A 108 23.30 38.47 6.55
CA SER A 108 23.54 39.50 5.53
C SER A 108 25.01 39.91 5.45
N ASP A 109 25.83 39.47 6.41
CA ASP A 109 27.25 39.78 6.50
C ASP A 109 28.09 38.75 5.72
N ASP A 110 29.38 39.08 5.54
CA ASP A 110 30.32 38.20 4.86
C ASP A 110 30.58 36.92 5.68
N SER A 111 30.15 35.77 5.16
CA SER A 111 30.35 34.46 5.80
C SER A 111 31.75 33.90 5.61
N THR A 112 32.61 34.55 4.80
CA THR A 112 33.96 34.08 4.47
C THR A 112 34.83 33.77 5.68
N PRO A 113 34.91 34.62 6.73
CA PRO A 113 35.81 34.36 7.86
C PRO A 113 35.47 33.06 8.61
N LEU A 114 34.18 32.82 8.86
CA LEU A 114 33.70 31.59 9.50
C LEU A 114 34.01 30.37 8.64
N LEU A 115 33.60 30.42 7.38
CA LEU A 115 33.73 29.29 6.45
C LEU A 115 35.19 28.94 6.16
N ARG A 116 36.08 29.94 6.04
CA ARG A 116 37.51 29.72 5.86
C ARG A 116 38.11 28.97 7.05
N ARG A 117 37.73 29.33 8.28
CA ARG A 117 38.20 28.61 9.48
C ARG A 117 37.69 27.18 9.53
N ILE A 118 36.42 26.94 9.21
CA ILE A 118 35.86 25.58 9.16
C ILE A 118 36.57 24.74 8.09
N TYR A 119 36.86 25.32 6.94
CA TYR A 119 37.59 24.66 5.84
C TYR A 119 39.04 24.30 6.23
N GLU A 120 39.73 25.22 6.91
CA GLU A 120 41.13 25.07 7.40
C GLU A 120 41.29 24.01 8.49
N LEU A 121 40.27 23.77 9.32
CA LEU A 121 40.30 22.74 10.37
C LEU A 121 40.48 21.31 9.82
N GLY A 122 40.42 21.13 8.50
CA GLY A 122 41.04 19.99 7.81
C GLY A 122 40.29 18.66 7.90
N SER A 123 39.13 18.60 8.58
CA SER A 123 38.26 17.44 8.54
C SER A 123 37.51 17.37 7.20
N GLY A 124 37.29 16.15 6.68
CA GLY A 124 36.50 15.95 5.47
C GLY A 124 35.09 16.52 5.59
N ASP A 125 34.50 16.43 6.78
CA ASP A 125 33.16 16.94 7.09
C ASP A 125 33.11 18.46 7.11
N GLY A 126 34.13 19.14 7.65
CA GLY A 126 34.20 20.61 7.64
C GLY A 126 34.31 21.18 6.23
N ARG A 127 35.09 20.54 5.35
CA ARG A 127 35.17 20.93 3.93
C ARG A 127 33.85 20.72 3.21
N LEU A 128 33.18 19.59 3.47
CA LEU A 128 31.87 19.31 2.87
C LEU A 128 30.80 20.30 3.38
N LEU A 129 30.80 20.61 4.68
CA LEU A 129 29.91 21.62 5.25
C LEU A 129 30.15 22.99 4.60
N THR A 130 31.41 23.37 4.39
CA THR A 130 31.77 24.60 3.70
C THR A 130 31.14 24.64 2.30
N LEU A 131 31.27 23.57 1.52
CA LEU A 131 30.65 23.47 0.19
C LEU A 131 29.12 23.61 0.27
N ARG A 132 28.46 22.96 1.23
CA ARG A 132 27.00 23.09 1.45
C ARG A 132 26.61 24.53 1.76
N CYS A 133 27.37 25.20 2.61
CA CYS A 133 27.12 26.59 2.98
C CYS A 133 27.27 27.54 1.78
N LEU A 134 28.16 27.26 0.82
CA LEU A 134 28.29 28.09 -0.38
C LEU A 134 27.02 28.12 -1.24
N ALA A 135 26.18 27.08 -1.17
CA ALA A 135 24.90 27.04 -1.90
C ALA A 135 23.86 27.99 -1.28
N GLU A 136 23.92 28.22 0.03
CA GLU A 136 22.92 28.97 0.78
C GLU A 136 23.40 30.39 1.16
N ALA A 137 24.71 30.60 1.26
CA ALA A 137 25.28 31.84 1.76
C ALA A 137 24.99 33.04 0.85
N THR A 138 24.47 34.13 1.41
CA THR A 138 24.15 35.35 0.65
C THR A 138 25.41 36.09 0.18
N ARG A 139 26.43 36.19 1.05
CA ARG A 139 27.71 36.87 0.76
C ARG A 139 28.90 36.03 1.18
N VAL A 140 29.76 35.73 0.20
CA VAL A 140 31.05 35.06 0.39
C VAL A 140 32.01 35.62 -0.65
N ASP A 141 33.27 35.81 -0.26
CA ASP A 141 34.36 36.17 -1.14
C ASP A 141 34.46 35.20 -2.33
N SER A 142 34.52 35.77 -3.53
CA SER A 142 34.49 35.02 -4.78
C SER A 142 35.75 34.18 -5.00
N ALA A 143 36.90 34.62 -4.48
CA ALA A 143 38.15 33.87 -4.59
C ALA A 143 38.12 32.63 -3.69
N PHE A 144 37.70 32.79 -2.43
CA PHE A 144 37.50 31.67 -1.51
C PHE A 144 36.47 30.66 -2.03
N ALA A 145 35.32 31.13 -2.50
CA ALA A 145 34.32 30.25 -3.09
C ALA A 145 34.89 29.49 -4.30
N GLY A 146 35.67 30.16 -5.16
CA GLY A 146 36.37 29.55 -6.29
C GLY A 146 37.37 28.47 -5.88
N GLU A 147 38.11 28.69 -4.79
CA GLU A 147 39.04 27.71 -4.22
C GLU A 147 38.31 26.42 -3.77
N VAL A 148 37.26 26.56 -2.97
CA VAL A 148 36.47 25.43 -2.45
C VAL A 148 35.81 24.66 -3.59
N ILE A 149 35.18 25.37 -4.54
CA ILE A 149 34.56 24.74 -5.71
C ILE A 149 35.63 24.02 -6.56
N GLY A 150 36.75 24.69 -6.81
CA GLY A 150 37.88 24.14 -7.57
C GLY A 150 38.43 22.85 -6.97
N HIS A 151 38.50 22.74 -5.64
CA HIS A 151 38.90 21.51 -4.96
C HIS A 151 38.01 20.31 -5.33
N TYR A 152 36.69 20.48 -5.23
CA TYR A 152 35.73 19.40 -5.53
C TYR A 152 35.56 19.13 -7.02
N VAL A 153 35.65 20.15 -7.87
CA VAL A 153 35.66 19.99 -9.33
C VAL A 153 36.92 19.24 -9.78
N SER A 154 38.09 19.55 -9.21
CA SER A 154 39.31 18.80 -9.50
C SER A 154 39.18 17.33 -9.08
N ALA A 155 38.57 17.05 -7.93
CA ALA A 155 38.29 15.68 -7.48
C ALA A 155 37.29 14.96 -8.40
N LEU A 156 36.29 15.68 -8.93
CA LEU A 156 35.36 15.17 -9.94
C LEU A 156 36.09 14.79 -11.24
N GLU A 157 37.09 15.58 -11.65
CA GLU A 157 37.89 15.33 -12.86
C GLU A 157 38.94 14.22 -12.68
N SER A 158 39.47 14.03 -11.47
CA SER A 158 40.61 13.15 -11.19
C SER A 158 40.26 11.66 -11.02
N ASN A 159 39.10 11.20 -11.50
CA ASN A 159 38.52 9.86 -11.25
C ASN A 159 38.36 9.50 -9.76
N ALA A 160 38.49 10.45 -8.84
CA ALA A 160 38.33 10.17 -7.43
C ALA A 160 36.86 9.87 -7.12
N LYS A 161 36.59 8.83 -6.31
CA LYS A 161 35.23 8.49 -5.93
C LYS A 161 34.68 9.54 -4.95
N LEU A 162 33.92 10.52 -5.44
CA LEU A 162 33.11 11.42 -4.64
C LEU A 162 32.07 10.64 -3.82
N SER A 163 31.90 11.07 -2.57
CA SER A 163 30.84 10.57 -1.70
C SER A 163 29.48 11.12 -2.12
N GLU A 164 28.41 10.41 -1.79
CA GLU A 164 27.05 10.86 -2.11
C GLU A 164 26.70 12.24 -1.53
N PRO A 165 27.04 12.56 -0.26
CA PRO A 165 26.83 13.90 0.27
C PRO A 165 27.54 15.00 -0.53
N THR A 166 28.72 14.71 -1.10
CA THR A 166 29.47 15.64 -1.94
C THR A 166 28.74 15.91 -3.26
N ILE A 167 28.23 14.85 -3.91
CA ILE A 167 27.45 14.98 -5.15
C ILE A 167 26.20 15.84 -4.91
N ARG A 168 25.49 15.59 -3.81
CA ARG A 168 24.32 16.41 -3.42
C ARG A 168 24.69 17.86 -3.12
N ALA A 169 25.80 18.11 -2.44
CA ALA A 169 26.26 19.46 -2.14
C ALA A 169 26.65 20.24 -3.41
N LEU A 170 27.36 19.59 -4.34
CA LEU A 170 27.64 20.17 -5.67
C LEU A 170 26.36 20.40 -6.47
N GLY A 171 25.42 19.46 -6.44
CA GLY A 171 24.10 19.61 -7.06
C GLY A 171 23.34 20.82 -6.52
N ALA A 172 23.22 20.94 -5.20
CA ALA A 172 22.58 22.08 -4.54
C ALA A 172 23.28 23.42 -4.84
N LEU A 173 24.60 23.42 -4.96
CA LEU A 173 25.33 24.62 -5.38
C LEU A 173 25.06 24.95 -6.86
N GLY A 174 25.00 23.94 -7.74
CA GLY A 174 24.68 24.15 -9.16
C GLY A 174 23.22 24.56 -9.40
N SER A 175 22.32 24.19 -8.47
CA SER A 175 20.91 24.59 -8.49
C SER A 175 20.68 26.00 -7.95
N SER A 176 21.60 26.54 -7.14
CA SER A 176 21.44 27.86 -6.57
C SER A 176 21.56 28.94 -7.64
N GLY A 177 20.60 29.87 -7.64
CA GLY A 177 20.60 31.00 -8.56
C GLY A 177 21.79 31.93 -8.26
N GLY A 178 22.55 32.29 -9.29
CA GLY A 178 23.58 33.31 -9.19
C GLY A 178 24.96 32.88 -9.70
N PRO A 179 25.96 33.77 -9.64
CA PRO A 179 27.22 33.62 -10.38
C PRO A 179 28.04 32.36 -10.03
N ARG A 180 27.93 31.87 -8.78
CA ARG A 180 28.67 30.68 -8.32
C ARG A 180 28.04 29.40 -8.87
N GLY A 181 26.72 29.27 -8.73
CA GLY A 181 25.96 28.13 -9.25
C GLY A 181 26.04 28.06 -10.78
N ASP A 182 25.89 29.20 -11.45
CA ASP A 182 26.02 29.28 -12.91
C ASP A 182 27.43 28.95 -13.40
N ARG A 183 28.48 29.35 -12.67
CA ARG A 183 29.86 28.96 -13.00
C ARG A 183 30.08 27.46 -12.89
N LEU A 184 29.62 26.85 -11.79
CA LEU A 184 29.69 25.39 -11.61
C LEU A 184 28.88 24.69 -12.71
N MET A 185 27.67 25.16 -12.99
CA MET A 185 26.80 24.56 -14.00
C MET A 185 27.44 24.65 -15.39
N ASN A 186 27.93 25.82 -15.80
CA ASN A 186 28.64 25.99 -17.08
C ASN A 186 29.88 25.08 -17.18
N HIS A 187 30.61 24.88 -16.08
CA HIS A 187 31.73 23.94 -16.05
C HIS A 187 31.27 22.50 -16.28
N LEU A 188 30.21 22.06 -15.59
CA LEU A 188 29.64 20.72 -15.76
C LEU A 188 29.11 20.49 -17.19
N LEU A 189 28.41 21.47 -17.76
CA LEU A 189 27.91 21.45 -19.13
C LEU A 189 29.06 21.35 -20.14
N TRP A 190 30.10 22.16 -19.96
CA TRP A 190 31.30 22.10 -20.78
C TRP A 190 32.01 20.74 -20.66
N MET A 191 32.16 20.19 -19.46
CA MET A 191 32.71 18.86 -19.24
C MET A 191 31.90 17.78 -19.96
N ALA A 192 30.57 17.90 -19.96
CA ALA A 192 29.67 16.97 -20.62
C ALA A 192 29.80 17.00 -22.16
N SER A 193 30.02 18.20 -22.72
CA SER A 193 30.19 18.43 -24.16
C SER A 193 31.50 17.91 -24.76
N ARG A 194 32.50 17.58 -23.93
CA ARG A 194 33.78 17.03 -24.41
C ARG A 194 33.60 15.68 -25.11
N ASP A 195 34.34 15.49 -26.19
CA ASP A 195 34.31 14.27 -27.02
C ASP A 195 34.50 13.00 -26.15
N PRO A 196 33.53 12.07 -26.17
CA PRO A 196 33.61 10.81 -25.42
C PRO A 196 34.89 10.00 -25.72
N SER A 197 35.41 10.09 -26.95
CA SER A 197 36.57 9.31 -27.40
C SER A 197 37.88 9.73 -26.72
N ALA A 198 38.03 11.03 -26.43
CA ALA A 198 39.17 11.56 -25.67
C ALA A 198 39.11 11.16 -24.18
N VAL A 199 37.93 10.77 -23.68
CA VAL A 199 37.61 10.57 -22.27
C VAL A 199 37.48 9.07 -21.92
N SER A 200 37.75 8.14 -22.83
CA SER A 200 37.63 6.69 -22.59
C SER A 200 38.41 6.16 -21.37
N ARG A 201 39.38 6.93 -20.82
CA ARG A 201 40.10 6.59 -19.57
C ARG A 201 39.39 7.05 -18.28
N ASN A 202 38.32 7.85 -18.35
CA ASN A 202 37.70 8.51 -17.19
C ASN A 202 36.19 8.22 -17.04
N PHE A 203 35.78 6.94 -17.18
CA PHE A 203 34.38 6.52 -17.05
C PHE A 203 33.74 6.93 -15.71
N MET A 204 34.49 6.83 -14.60
CA MET A 204 33.99 7.19 -13.27
C MET A 204 33.73 8.69 -13.14
N ALA A 205 34.69 9.54 -13.52
CA ALA A 205 34.52 10.99 -13.51
C ALA A 205 33.30 11.43 -14.33
N ARG A 206 33.12 10.83 -15.52
CA ARG A 206 31.99 11.12 -16.41
C ARG A 206 30.65 10.72 -15.79
N ARG A 207 30.57 9.52 -15.20
CA ARG A 207 29.37 9.07 -14.48
C ARG A 207 29.04 9.99 -13.30
N GLN A 208 30.03 10.36 -12.50
CA GLN A 208 29.80 11.27 -11.36
C GLN A 208 29.38 12.66 -11.82
N MET A 209 29.92 13.15 -12.93
CA MET A 209 29.52 14.43 -13.50
C MET A 209 28.05 14.40 -13.92
N PHE A 210 27.58 13.32 -14.55
CA PHE A 210 26.15 13.15 -14.84
C PHE A 210 25.30 13.12 -13.56
N ARG A 211 25.78 12.50 -12.48
CA ARG A 211 25.09 12.50 -11.18
C ARG A 211 25.00 13.91 -10.59
N VAL A 212 26.07 14.70 -10.68
CA VAL A 212 26.07 16.09 -10.22
C VAL A 212 25.12 16.93 -11.07
N LEU A 213 25.16 16.80 -12.41
CA LEU A 213 24.22 17.47 -13.31
C LEU A 213 22.77 17.14 -12.96
N ALA A 214 22.42 15.87 -12.78
CA ALA A 214 21.08 15.47 -12.38
C ALA A 214 20.69 16.04 -11.01
N ALA A 215 21.61 16.03 -10.05
CA ALA A 215 21.40 16.60 -8.71
C ALA A 215 21.21 18.12 -8.69
N THR A 216 21.55 18.84 -9.77
CA THR A 216 21.21 20.28 -9.89
C THR A 216 19.73 20.53 -10.05
N GLY A 217 18.94 19.56 -10.53
CA GLY A 217 17.51 19.75 -10.76
C GLY A 217 17.18 20.90 -11.72
N ARG A 218 18.06 21.24 -12.67
CA ARG A 218 17.84 22.29 -13.68
C ARG A 218 17.41 21.70 -15.04
N ALA A 219 16.65 22.48 -15.81
CA ALA A 219 16.16 22.06 -17.13
C ALA A 219 17.29 21.93 -18.18
N ASP A 220 18.28 22.80 -18.15
CA ASP A 220 19.48 22.73 -19.00
C ASP A 220 20.31 21.45 -18.75
N ALA A 221 20.34 20.94 -17.51
CA ALA A 221 20.91 19.65 -17.19
C ALA A 221 20.14 18.50 -17.86
N VAL A 222 18.79 18.55 -17.87
CA VAL A 222 17.96 17.58 -18.59
C VAL A 222 18.28 17.58 -20.08
N ASP A 223 18.30 18.77 -20.70
CA ASP A 223 18.55 18.92 -22.14
C ASP A 223 19.97 18.45 -22.53
N THR A 224 20.94 18.64 -21.64
CA THR A 224 22.30 18.13 -21.87
C THR A 224 22.34 16.61 -21.73
N LEU A 225 21.77 16.06 -20.65
CA LEU A 225 21.76 14.61 -20.43
C LEU A 225 20.98 13.88 -21.52
N ILE A 226 19.85 14.42 -22.02
CA ILE A 226 19.07 13.82 -23.10
C ILE A 226 19.89 13.74 -24.40
N SER A 227 20.64 14.78 -24.75
CA SER A 227 21.50 14.80 -25.94
C SER A 227 22.62 13.75 -25.90
N LEU A 228 23.06 13.37 -24.69
CA LEU A 228 24.14 12.40 -24.48
C LEU A 228 23.64 10.95 -24.43
N THR A 229 22.33 10.71 -24.29
CA THR A 229 21.77 9.37 -24.17
C THR A 229 22.01 8.41 -25.35
N PRO A 230 22.17 8.85 -26.62
CA PRO A 230 22.49 7.92 -27.70
C PRO A 230 23.82 7.20 -27.48
N THR A 231 24.81 7.90 -26.92
CA THR A 231 26.17 7.40 -26.70
C THR A 231 26.42 6.94 -25.26
N GLU A 232 25.68 7.45 -24.28
CA GLU A 232 25.99 7.28 -22.84
C GLU A 232 24.81 6.67 -22.07
N SER A 233 24.90 5.40 -21.69
CA SER A 233 23.87 4.73 -20.90
C SER A 233 23.75 5.28 -19.47
N ALA A 234 24.86 5.80 -18.92
CA ALA A 234 24.87 6.44 -17.60
C ALA A 234 23.97 7.69 -17.57
N ALA A 235 23.96 8.50 -18.65
CA ALA A 235 23.10 9.68 -18.74
C ALA A 235 21.60 9.31 -18.66
N ARG A 236 21.19 8.18 -19.25
CA ARG A 236 19.81 7.66 -19.15
C ARG A 236 19.41 7.33 -17.70
N THR A 237 20.35 6.78 -16.94
CA THR A 237 20.12 6.43 -15.52
C THR A 237 19.91 7.70 -14.69
N GLU A 238 20.72 8.73 -14.96
CA GLU A 238 20.63 10.00 -14.23
C GLU A 238 19.42 10.85 -14.66
N LEU A 239 19.00 10.82 -15.93
CA LEU A 239 17.72 11.43 -16.33
C LEU A 239 16.54 10.86 -15.55
N ARG A 240 16.55 9.55 -15.28
CA ARG A 240 15.50 8.94 -14.46
C ARG A 240 15.56 9.38 -13.00
N SER A 241 16.77 9.60 -12.45
CA SER A 241 16.91 10.06 -11.06
C SER A 241 16.42 11.50 -10.86
N MET A 242 16.30 12.29 -11.94
CA MET A 242 15.69 13.63 -11.92
C MET A 242 14.16 13.60 -11.78
N GLY A 243 13.50 12.45 -11.88
CA GLY A 243 12.06 12.31 -11.65
C GLY A 243 11.21 13.11 -12.63
N GLU A 244 10.22 13.85 -12.14
CA GLU A 244 9.23 14.56 -12.97
C GLU A 244 9.84 15.59 -13.91
N LEU A 245 10.93 16.23 -13.50
CA LEU A 245 11.61 17.25 -14.29
C LEU A 245 12.09 16.72 -15.65
N ALA A 246 12.43 15.42 -15.74
CA ALA A 246 12.91 14.80 -16.97
C ALA A 246 11.77 14.36 -17.91
N ILE A 247 10.52 14.26 -17.43
CA ILE A 247 9.40 13.70 -18.20
C ILE A 247 9.18 14.42 -19.53
N PRO A 248 9.16 15.76 -19.63
CA PRO A 248 8.94 16.44 -20.91
C PRO A 248 9.99 16.09 -21.96
N ALA A 249 11.27 15.97 -21.57
CA ALA A 249 12.35 15.59 -22.48
C ALA A 249 12.28 14.10 -22.87
N LEU A 250 11.99 13.22 -21.91
CA LEU A 250 11.78 11.80 -22.18
C LEU A 250 10.57 11.57 -23.09
N ALA A 251 9.50 12.34 -22.94
CA ALA A 251 8.30 12.25 -23.77
C ALA A 251 8.55 12.70 -25.22
N ARG A 252 9.45 13.67 -25.44
CA ARG A 252 9.94 14.02 -26.79
C ARG A 252 10.69 12.82 -27.40
N ALA A 253 11.69 12.31 -26.70
CA ALA A 253 12.47 11.16 -27.17
C ALA A 253 11.59 9.91 -27.41
N ALA A 254 10.58 9.68 -26.59
CA ALA A 254 9.64 8.57 -26.76
C ALA A 254 8.79 8.72 -28.03
N ARG A 255 8.32 9.95 -28.34
CA ARG A 255 7.61 10.25 -29.60
C ARG A 255 8.49 10.04 -30.82
N ASP A 256 9.80 10.28 -30.69
CA ASP A 256 10.80 10.01 -31.72
C ASP A 256 11.11 8.50 -31.88
N GLY A 257 10.36 7.61 -31.22
CA GLY A 257 10.50 6.16 -31.32
C GLY A 257 11.49 5.54 -30.33
N SER A 258 11.99 6.31 -29.37
CA SER A 258 12.99 5.83 -28.42
C SER A 258 12.40 4.96 -27.32
N ARG A 259 12.45 3.64 -27.48
CA ARG A 259 11.89 2.67 -26.51
C ARG A 259 12.45 2.80 -25.10
N TRP A 260 13.72 3.16 -24.93
CA TRP A 260 14.29 3.35 -23.60
C TRP A 260 13.61 4.52 -22.88
N ALA A 261 13.27 5.60 -23.58
CA ALA A 261 12.62 6.77 -22.97
C ALA A 261 11.26 6.39 -22.39
N ILE A 262 10.47 5.57 -23.09
CA ILE A 262 9.19 5.03 -22.61
C ILE A 262 9.39 4.26 -21.29
N ASN A 263 10.39 3.38 -21.24
CA ASN A 263 10.72 2.62 -20.03
C ASN A 263 11.13 3.53 -18.87
N HIS A 264 11.86 4.61 -19.15
CA HIS A 264 12.28 5.55 -18.12
C HIS A 264 11.11 6.42 -17.63
N ILE A 265 10.18 6.83 -18.49
CA ILE A 265 8.92 7.50 -18.09
C ILE A 265 8.13 6.57 -17.15
N GLY A 266 7.89 5.33 -17.58
CA GLY A 266 7.14 4.37 -16.76
C GLY A 266 7.79 4.07 -15.41
N ARG A 267 9.13 4.01 -15.35
CA ARG A 267 9.88 3.83 -14.09
C ARG A 267 9.89 5.06 -13.17
N ILE A 268 9.66 6.27 -13.69
CA ILE A 268 9.48 7.47 -12.85
C ILE A 268 8.18 7.35 -12.05
N GLY A 269 7.13 6.80 -12.68
CA GLY A 269 5.97 6.29 -11.96
C GLY A 269 5.06 7.34 -11.32
N THR A 270 5.13 8.60 -11.76
CA THR A 270 4.28 9.68 -11.24
C THR A 270 3.05 9.92 -12.12
N PRO A 271 2.04 10.68 -11.65
CA PRO A 271 0.88 11.03 -12.48
C PRO A 271 1.26 11.77 -13.77
N ALA A 272 2.28 12.64 -13.72
CA ALA A 272 2.82 13.30 -14.91
C ALA A 272 3.42 12.31 -15.91
N ALA A 273 4.00 11.19 -15.42
CA ALA A 273 4.55 10.16 -16.29
C ALA A 273 3.44 9.40 -17.02
N ALA A 274 2.35 9.08 -16.33
CA ALA A 274 1.18 8.45 -16.94
C ALA A 274 0.55 9.35 -18.01
N GLU A 275 0.37 10.65 -17.72
CA GLU A 275 -0.11 11.65 -18.69
C GLU A 275 0.82 11.74 -19.92
N ALA A 276 2.13 11.64 -19.74
CA ALA A 276 3.08 11.65 -20.85
C ALA A 276 3.04 10.38 -21.73
N LEU A 277 2.59 9.24 -21.17
CA LEU A 277 2.44 7.98 -21.92
C LEU A 277 1.14 7.93 -22.74
N VAL A 278 0.10 8.67 -22.34
CA VAL A 278 -1.21 8.65 -22.99
C VAL A 278 -1.16 8.97 -24.50
N PRO A 279 -0.50 10.07 -24.95
CA PRO A 279 -0.39 10.37 -26.38
C PRO A 279 0.36 9.30 -27.19
N LEU A 280 1.17 8.47 -26.52
CA LEU A 280 1.91 7.40 -27.18
C LEU A 280 1.01 6.21 -27.57
N LEU A 281 -0.21 6.09 -27.05
CA LEU A 281 -1.14 5.01 -27.39
C LEU A 281 -1.66 5.05 -28.84
N ASP A 282 -1.53 6.21 -29.50
CA ASP A 282 -1.89 6.44 -30.92
C ASP A 282 -0.67 6.52 -31.85
N THR A 283 0.49 6.09 -31.37
CA THR A 283 1.73 6.09 -32.17
C THR A 283 1.97 4.69 -32.79
N PRO A 284 2.96 4.54 -33.70
CA PRO A 284 3.30 3.24 -34.27
C PRO A 284 3.53 2.16 -33.22
N GLU A 285 3.33 0.90 -33.63
CA GLU A 285 3.34 -0.26 -32.74
C GLU A 285 4.59 -0.37 -31.85
N SER A 286 5.76 0.04 -32.36
CA SER A 286 7.03 0.07 -31.63
C SER A 286 7.00 0.92 -30.35
N THR A 287 6.07 1.89 -30.28
CA THR A 287 5.96 2.89 -29.22
C THR A 287 4.68 2.69 -28.41
N CYS A 288 3.54 2.44 -29.05
CA CYS A 288 2.26 2.32 -28.34
C CYS A 288 2.18 1.06 -27.46
N VAL A 289 2.78 -0.06 -27.88
CA VAL A 289 2.75 -1.31 -27.09
C VAL A 289 3.55 -1.17 -25.79
N PRO A 290 4.83 -0.73 -25.78
CA PRO A 290 5.53 -0.47 -24.54
C PRO A 290 4.84 0.57 -23.65
N ALA A 291 4.24 1.62 -24.24
CA ALA A 291 3.50 2.63 -23.49
C ALA A 291 2.26 2.03 -22.80
N ALA A 292 1.51 1.16 -23.49
CA ALA A 292 0.37 0.45 -22.92
C ALA A 292 0.78 -0.43 -21.73
N TRP A 293 1.87 -1.18 -21.84
CA TRP A 293 2.39 -1.99 -20.74
C TRP A 293 2.72 -1.15 -19.50
N TRP A 294 3.44 -0.04 -19.67
CA TRP A 294 3.75 0.84 -18.55
C TRP A 294 2.50 1.52 -17.99
N LEU A 295 1.58 1.96 -18.84
CA LEU A 295 0.35 2.59 -18.38
C LEU A 295 -0.53 1.61 -17.59
N ALA A 296 -0.62 0.35 -18.03
CA ALA A 296 -1.30 -0.71 -17.28
C ALA A 296 -0.69 -0.92 -15.88
N ALA A 297 0.62 -0.78 -15.72
CA ALA A 297 1.27 -0.84 -14.41
C ALA A 297 0.95 0.39 -13.55
N LEU A 298 0.98 1.60 -14.15
CA LEU A 298 0.73 2.86 -13.43
C LEU A 298 -0.73 3.04 -12.99
N LEU A 299 -1.68 2.39 -13.65
CA LEU A 299 -3.11 2.37 -13.27
C LEU A 299 -3.38 1.68 -11.92
N ASN A 300 -2.37 1.17 -11.22
CA ASN A 300 -2.48 0.72 -9.83
C ASN A 300 -2.50 1.87 -8.80
N SER A 301 -2.10 3.09 -9.18
CA SER A 301 -2.02 4.25 -8.30
C SER A 301 -3.29 5.12 -8.38
N ASP A 302 -3.87 5.44 -7.22
CA ASP A 302 -5.03 6.34 -7.11
C ASP A 302 -4.75 7.75 -7.63
N ASP A 303 -3.53 8.27 -7.43
CA ASP A 303 -3.12 9.58 -7.93
C ASP A 303 -3.05 9.61 -9.47
N VAL A 304 -2.60 8.50 -10.07
CA VAL A 304 -2.58 8.31 -11.52
C VAL A 304 -4.01 8.24 -12.04
N LEU A 305 -4.86 7.41 -11.45
CA LEU A 305 -6.28 7.30 -11.83
C LEU A 305 -6.97 8.66 -11.73
N THR A 306 -6.81 9.36 -10.62
CA THR A 306 -7.38 10.70 -10.38
C THR A 306 -6.91 11.72 -11.42
N THR A 307 -5.63 11.68 -11.80
CA THR A 307 -5.07 12.59 -12.80
C THR A 307 -5.60 12.29 -14.19
N LEU A 308 -5.55 11.03 -14.62
CA LEU A 308 -6.05 10.60 -15.94
C LEU A 308 -7.58 10.73 -16.06
N ASN A 309 -8.31 10.74 -14.94
CA ASN A 309 -9.74 10.99 -14.91
C ASN A 309 -10.11 12.44 -15.23
N LYS A 310 -9.14 13.37 -15.23
CA LYS A 310 -9.36 14.77 -15.63
C LYS A 310 -9.36 14.85 -17.15
N GLY A 311 -10.48 15.28 -17.74
CA GLY A 311 -10.59 15.56 -19.17
C GLY A 311 -11.72 14.78 -19.87
N LYS A 312 -11.89 15.06 -21.16
CA LYS A 312 -12.98 14.47 -22.00
C LYS A 312 -12.49 13.88 -23.32
N GLU A 313 -11.22 14.07 -23.65
CA GLU A 313 -10.64 13.59 -24.91
C GLU A 313 -10.65 12.07 -24.96
N VAL A 314 -11.17 11.50 -26.06
CA VAL A 314 -11.21 10.07 -26.29
C VAL A 314 -10.02 9.69 -27.16
N ILE A 315 -9.22 8.73 -26.70
CA ILE A 315 -8.06 8.25 -27.46
C ILE A 315 -8.56 7.45 -28.68
N PRO A 316 -8.05 7.76 -29.89
CA PRO A 316 -8.42 7.05 -31.10
C PRO A 316 -7.90 5.60 -31.14
N GLY A 317 -8.41 4.82 -32.09
CA GLY A 317 -8.03 3.44 -32.34
C GLY A 317 -8.98 2.39 -31.74
N ASP A 318 -8.63 1.13 -31.99
CA ASP A 318 -9.37 -0.03 -31.49
C ASP A 318 -9.29 -0.15 -29.97
N ARG A 319 -10.41 -0.56 -29.37
CA ARG A 319 -10.64 -0.55 -27.92
C ARG A 319 -11.48 -1.75 -27.50
N ILE A 320 -11.34 -2.16 -26.23
CA ILE A 320 -12.22 -3.13 -25.60
C ILE A 320 -13.12 -2.38 -24.60
N ASP A 321 -14.20 -1.78 -25.09
CA ASP A 321 -15.01 -0.83 -24.29
C ASP A 321 -15.69 -1.49 -23.07
N TRP A 322 -16.08 -2.77 -23.19
CA TRP A 322 -16.79 -3.50 -22.13
C TRP A 322 -15.99 -3.65 -20.83
N ILE A 323 -14.66 -3.54 -20.90
CA ILE A 323 -13.78 -3.56 -19.72
C ILE A 323 -14.11 -2.43 -18.75
N THR A 324 -14.58 -1.30 -19.26
CA THR A 324 -14.85 -0.10 -18.45
C THR A 324 -16.32 0.07 -18.08
N GLU A 325 -17.19 -0.85 -18.53
CA GLU A 325 -18.63 -0.79 -18.29
C GLU A 325 -18.99 -0.67 -16.80
N PRO A 326 -18.35 -1.41 -15.86
CA PRO A 326 -18.67 -1.28 -14.44
C PRO A 326 -18.41 0.13 -13.89
N PHE A 327 -17.45 0.83 -14.48
CA PHE A 327 -16.97 2.13 -14.00
C PHE A 327 -17.61 3.31 -14.74
N HIS A 328 -18.61 3.07 -15.60
CA HIS A 328 -19.17 4.09 -16.49
C HIS A 328 -19.72 5.33 -15.76
N ARG A 329 -20.11 5.20 -14.49
CA ARG A 329 -20.67 6.31 -13.70
C ARG A 329 -19.60 7.17 -13.02
N GLU A 330 -18.45 6.59 -12.69
CA GLU A 330 -17.39 7.24 -11.89
C GLU A 330 -16.24 7.74 -12.77
N THR A 331 -15.99 7.05 -13.88
CA THR A 331 -14.86 7.33 -14.76
C THR A 331 -15.27 8.17 -15.96
N SER A 332 -14.46 9.19 -16.23
CA SER A 332 -14.57 10.06 -17.38
C SER A 332 -14.44 9.26 -18.70
N PRO A 333 -15.02 9.76 -19.81
CA PRO A 333 -14.82 9.15 -21.13
C PRO A 333 -13.34 9.01 -21.51
N ARG A 334 -12.49 9.94 -21.05
CA ARG A 334 -11.03 9.91 -21.27
C ARG A 334 -10.39 8.71 -20.61
N LEU A 335 -10.55 8.55 -19.28
CA LEU A 335 -9.97 7.42 -18.56
C LEU A 335 -10.48 6.08 -19.08
N ARG A 336 -11.77 5.98 -19.42
CA ARG A 336 -12.30 4.76 -20.05
C ARG A 336 -11.62 4.46 -21.38
N SER A 337 -11.47 5.45 -22.25
CA SER A 337 -10.77 5.26 -23.53
C SER A 337 -9.32 4.83 -23.33
N ILE A 338 -8.63 5.37 -22.31
CA ILE A 338 -7.27 4.97 -21.93
C ILE A 338 -7.22 3.49 -21.52
N ILE A 339 -8.08 3.08 -20.58
CA ILE A 339 -8.12 1.70 -20.05
C ILE A 339 -8.43 0.73 -21.18
N SER A 340 -9.49 0.99 -21.95
CA SER A 340 -9.93 0.11 -23.05
C SER A 340 -8.92 0.02 -24.20
N ARG A 341 -8.22 1.12 -24.53
CA ARG A 341 -7.14 1.11 -25.53
C ARG A 341 -5.92 0.35 -25.04
N THR A 342 -5.55 0.56 -23.78
CA THR A 342 -4.42 -0.13 -23.13
C THR A 342 -4.64 -1.64 -23.09
N ALA A 343 -5.83 -2.07 -22.68
CA ALA A 343 -6.19 -3.48 -22.65
C ALA A 343 -6.19 -4.12 -24.04
N TRP A 344 -6.71 -3.41 -25.06
CA TRP A 344 -6.65 -3.86 -26.45
C TRP A 344 -5.19 -4.07 -26.92
N LEU A 345 -4.34 -3.07 -26.72
CA LEU A 345 -2.93 -3.12 -27.14
C LEU A 345 -2.17 -4.26 -26.48
N ILE A 346 -2.42 -4.51 -25.19
CA ILE A 346 -1.83 -5.64 -24.46
C ILE A 346 -2.33 -6.97 -25.04
N ARG A 347 -3.65 -7.14 -25.20
CA ARG A 347 -4.26 -8.37 -25.73
C ARG A 347 -3.66 -8.78 -27.07
N GLU A 348 -3.58 -7.84 -28.01
CA GLU A 348 -3.07 -8.10 -29.37
C GLU A 348 -1.55 -8.35 -29.41
N ASN A 349 -0.81 -7.99 -28.35
CA ASN A 349 0.66 -8.05 -28.34
C ASN A 349 1.26 -8.92 -27.22
N LEU A 350 0.46 -9.75 -26.54
CA LEU A 350 0.94 -10.68 -25.50
C LEU A 350 2.04 -11.63 -26.02
N ASP A 351 1.98 -12.02 -27.29
CA ASP A 351 2.96 -12.90 -27.92
C ASP A 351 4.34 -12.24 -28.11
N LYS A 352 4.38 -10.91 -28.23
CA LYS A 352 5.61 -10.14 -28.46
C LYS A 352 6.46 -9.97 -27.19
N GLY A 353 5.98 -10.49 -26.06
CA GLY A 353 6.68 -10.54 -24.79
C GLY A 353 6.33 -9.38 -23.87
N VAL A 354 6.31 -9.69 -22.58
CA VAL A 354 6.17 -8.72 -21.48
C VAL A 354 7.56 -8.09 -21.24
N PRO A 355 7.69 -6.76 -21.17
CA PRO A 355 8.94 -6.15 -20.77
C PRO A 355 9.46 -6.68 -19.41
N ASP A 356 10.71 -7.16 -19.36
CA ASP A 356 11.30 -7.92 -18.25
C ASP A 356 11.29 -7.20 -16.88
N THR A 357 11.07 -5.89 -16.85
CA THR A 357 11.21 -5.06 -15.64
C THR A 357 9.95 -4.28 -15.29
N LEU A 358 8.78 -4.78 -15.69
CA LEU A 358 7.51 -4.13 -15.36
C LEU A 358 7.15 -4.39 -13.89
N PRO A 359 6.66 -3.36 -13.18
CA PRO A 359 5.87 -3.56 -11.97
C PRO A 359 4.62 -4.39 -12.28
N PRO A 360 3.96 -4.95 -11.26
CA PRO A 360 2.68 -5.59 -11.44
C PRO A 360 1.67 -4.71 -12.17
N LEU A 361 0.93 -5.31 -13.11
CA LEU A 361 -0.14 -4.64 -13.84
C LEU A 361 -1.39 -4.45 -12.99
N SER A 362 -2.17 -3.44 -13.37
CA SER A 362 -3.45 -3.15 -12.72
C SER A 362 -4.46 -4.29 -12.91
N PRO A 363 -5.11 -4.75 -11.82
CA PRO A 363 -6.26 -5.66 -11.90
C PRO A 363 -7.37 -5.16 -12.83
N LEU A 364 -7.51 -3.83 -13.00
CA LEU A 364 -8.48 -3.23 -13.94
C LEU A 364 -8.24 -3.64 -15.40
N ILE A 365 -7.01 -3.99 -15.76
CA ILE A 365 -6.65 -4.45 -17.10
C ILE A 365 -6.63 -5.97 -17.15
N VAL A 366 -5.97 -6.62 -16.18
CA VAL A 366 -5.68 -8.05 -16.30
C VAL A 366 -6.90 -8.93 -15.99
N LEU A 367 -7.73 -8.60 -15.00
CA LEU A 367 -8.90 -9.41 -14.66
C LEU A 367 -9.93 -9.54 -15.80
N PRO A 368 -10.29 -8.46 -16.53
CA PRO A 368 -11.18 -8.60 -17.67
C PRO A 368 -10.50 -9.30 -18.86
N LEU A 369 -9.20 -9.06 -19.11
CA LEU A 369 -8.46 -9.80 -20.13
C LEU A 369 -8.36 -11.29 -19.79
N HIS A 370 -8.30 -11.65 -18.51
CA HIS A 370 -8.38 -13.04 -18.06
C HIS A 370 -9.69 -13.68 -18.53
N VAL A 371 -10.83 -13.02 -18.43
CA VAL A 371 -12.12 -13.55 -18.93
C VAL A 371 -12.07 -13.83 -20.43
N GLU A 372 -11.44 -12.95 -21.21
CA GLU A 372 -11.39 -13.05 -22.66
C GLU A 372 -10.40 -14.11 -23.15
N LEU A 373 -9.25 -14.22 -22.48
CA LEU A 373 -8.14 -15.08 -22.89
C LEU A 373 -8.11 -16.43 -22.17
N GLN A 374 -9.01 -16.66 -21.21
CA GLN A 374 -9.07 -17.91 -20.47
C GLN A 374 -9.26 -19.09 -21.44
N PRO A 375 -8.35 -20.08 -21.45
CA PRO A 375 -8.54 -21.31 -22.21
C PRO A 375 -9.81 -22.04 -21.73
N LYS A 376 -10.51 -22.70 -22.64
CA LYS A 376 -11.68 -23.51 -22.28
C LYS A 376 -11.26 -24.59 -21.28
N VAL A 377 -11.83 -24.54 -20.08
CA VAL A 377 -11.60 -25.56 -19.03
C VAL A 377 -12.51 -26.75 -19.32
N GLU A 378 -11.95 -27.87 -19.77
CA GLU A 378 -12.71 -29.11 -20.00
C GLU A 378 -12.91 -29.90 -18.70
N ALA A 379 -11.94 -29.86 -17.76
CA ALA A 379 -12.01 -30.55 -16.47
C ALA A 379 -11.75 -29.59 -15.29
N ARG A 380 -12.79 -29.27 -14.51
CA ARG A 380 -12.67 -28.38 -13.32
C ARG A 380 -12.00 -29.06 -12.12
N LEU A 381 -12.00 -30.39 -12.10
CA LEU A 381 -11.43 -31.21 -11.05
C LEU A 381 -10.28 -31.99 -11.66
N PHE A 382 -9.10 -31.41 -11.67
CA PHE A 382 -7.89 -32.17 -11.96
C PHE A 382 -7.58 -33.09 -10.79
N THR A 383 -7.09 -34.30 -11.08
CA THR A 383 -6.62 -35.22 -10.06
C THR A 383 -5.34 -34.67 -9.46
N ILE A 384 -5.30 -34.45 -8.14
CA ILE A 384 -4.06 -34.08 -7.48
C ILE A 384 -3.17 -35.32 -7.37
N ASP A 385 -2.01 -35.28 -8.02
CA ASP A 385 -0.97 -36.30 -7.90
C ASP A 385 -0.13 -36.16 -6.62
N SER A 386 0.80 -37.09 -6.41
CA SER A 386 1.69 -37.07 -5.24
C SER A 386 2.65 -35.88 -5.21
N GLU A 387 2.99 -35.30 -6.37
CA GLU A 387 3.96 -34.20 -6.46
C GLU A 387 3.34 -32.89 -5.97
N LEU A 388 2.13 -32.56 -6.44
CA LEU A 388 1.43 -31.35 -5.99
C LEU A 388 1.02 -31.46 -4.52
N LYS A 389 0.66 -32.67 -4.08
CA LYS A 389 0.45 -33.00 -2.66
C LYS A 389 1.64 -32.62 -1.82
N GLU A 390 2.82 -33.06 -2.23
CA GLU A 390 4.05 -32.84 -1.47
C GLU A 390 4.46 -31.37 -1.48
N LEU A 391 4.31 -30.69 -2.62
CA LEU A 391 4.59 -29.25 -2.71
C LEU A 391 3.67 -28.44 -1.77
N ALA A 392 2.37 -28.73 -1.76
CA ALA A 392 1.40 -28.05 -0.89
C ALA A 392 1.70 -28.29 0.59
N ARG A 393 2.03 -29.52 0.99
CA ARG A 393 2.41 -29.85 2.37
C ARG A 393 3.69 -29.14 2.79
N LYS A 394 4.69 -29.12 1.90
CA LYS A 394 5.97 -28.45 2.15
C LYS A 394 5.77 -26.97 2.45
N ILE A 395 5.00 -26.27 1.62
CA ILE A 395 4.69 -24.85 1.81
C ILE A 395 3.98 -24.61 3.15
N ALA A 396 2.97 -25.43 3.46
CA ALA A 396 2.22 -25.29 4.72
C ALA A 396 3.04 -25.65 5.97
N ALA A 397 4.11 -26.45 5.84
CA ALA A 397 4.97 -26.84 6.95
C ALA A 397 6.11 -25.84 7.22
N GLU A 398 6.57 -25.13 6.19
CA GLU A 398 7.70 -24.18 6.30
C GLU A 398 7.29 -22.84 6.92
N ASP A 399 6.03 -22.40 6.76
CA ASP A 399 5.60 -21.07 7.17
C ASP A 399 4.53 -21.12 8.29
N PRO A 400 4.86 -20.73 9.53
CA PRO A 400 3.93 -20.80 10.66
C PRO A 400 2.78 -19.78 10.59
N ALA A 401 2.87 -18.77 9.70
CA ALA A 401 1.80 -17.81 9.49
C ALA A 401 0.63 -18.41 8.69
N LEU A 402 0.87 -19.53 7.99
CA LEU A 402 -0.17 -20.26 7.30
C LEU A 402 -0.93 -21.14 8.31
N PRO A 403 -2.27 -21.24 8.19
CA PRO A 403 -3.04 -22.12 9.06
C PRO A 403 -2.46 -23.53 8.96
N SER A 404 -2.20 -24.14 10.12
CA SER A 404 -1.81 -25.55 10.14
C SER A 404 -2.93 -26.32 9.44
N LEU A 405 -2.57 -27.07 8.40
CA LEU A 405 -3.50 -27.89 7.64
C LEU A 405 -3.29 -29.36 8.06
N PRO A 406 -3.70 -29.77 9.28
CA PRO A 406 -3.44 -31.12 9.79
C PRO A 406 -4.17 -32.21 8.99
N HIS A 407 -5.15 -31.84 8.15
CA HIS A 407 -5.99 -32.78 7.41
C HIS A 407 -6.24 -32.34 5.96
N ILE A 408 -5.19 -31.98 5.20
CA ILE A 408 -5.35 -31.95 3.73
C ILE A 408 -5.66 -33.38 3.29
N THR A 409 -6.96 -33.70 3.10
CA THR A 409 -7.40 -34.95 2.43
C THR A 409 -6.99 -34.97 0.95
N VAL A 410 -6.44 -33.84 0.51
CA VAL A 410 -5.84 -33.52 -0.77
C VAL A 410 -6.77 -33.75 -1.92
N ILE A 411 -7.91 -33.09 -1.79
CA ILE A 411 -8.81 -32.74 -2.89
C ILE A 411 -8.41 -31.36 -3.45
N ALA A 412 -8.73 -31.10 -4.72
CA ALA A 412 -8.43 -29.83 -5.42
C ALA A 412 -8.76 -28.59 -4.57
N ALA A 413 -9.91 -28.61 -3.88
CA ALA A 413 -10.39 -27.53 -3.03
C ALA A 413 -9.39 -27.13 -1.91
N ASP A 414 -8.67 -28.09 -1.31
CA ASP A 414 -7.72 -27.79 -0.24
C ASP A 414 -6.51 -27.01 -0.78
N VAL A 415 -6.05 -27.35 -1.99
CA VAL A 415 -4.92 -26.65 -2.65
C VAL A 415 -5.32 -25.22 -3.01
N TYR A 416 -6.52 -25.02 -3.54
CA TYR A 416 -7.00 -23.67 -3.84
C TYR A 416 -7.19 -22.81 -2.59
N ARG A 417 -7.71 -23.39 -1.50
CA ARG A 417 -7.80 -22.70 -0.20
C ARG A 417 -6.42 -22.35 0.37
N LEU A 418 -5.44 -23.24 0.23
CA LEU A 418 -4.06 -22.95 0.60
C LEU A 418 -3.51 -21.77 -0.22
N ILE A 419 -3.71 -21.75 -1.54
CA ILE A 419 -3.29 -20.65 -2.41
C ILE A 419 -3.93 -19.31 -1.97
N ASP A 420 -5.22 -19.31 -1.65
CA ASP A 420 -5.94 -18.12 -1.17
C ASP A 420 -5.40 -17.61 0.18
N ASN A 421 -5.13 -18.53 1.12
CA ASN A 421 -4.54 -18.21 2.42
C ASN A 421 -3.14 -17.62 2.27
N ILE A 422 -2.31 -18.20 1.38
CA ILE A 422 -0.99 -17.66 1.06
C ILE A 422 -1.09 -16.25 0.49
N GLY A 423 -2.03 -16.01 -0.44
CA GLY A 423 -2.28 -14.67 -0.98
C GLY A 423 -2.61 -13.65 0.09
N THR A 424 -3.50 -14.02 1.01
CA THR A 424 -3.92 -13.16 2.13
C THR A 424 -2.74 -12.85 3.06
N ALA A 425 -1.95 -13.88 3.39
CA ALA A 425 -0.79 -13.74 4.25
C ALA A 425 0.33 -12.92 3.58
N ALA A 426 0.51 -13.06 2.26
CA ALA A 426 1.42 -12.25 1.45
C ALA A 426 1.05 -10.77 1.47
N GLN A 427 -0.23 -10.45 1.30
CA GLN A 427 -0.70 -9.07 1.36
C GLN A 427 -0.54 -8.46 2.75
N ALA A 428 -0.70 -9.27 3.80
CA ALA A 428 -0.42 -8.86 5.17
C ALA A 428 1.09 -8.74 5.49
N GLY A 429 1.99 -9.07 4.55
CA GLY A 429 3.44 -9.10 4.77
C GLY A 429 3.88 -10.18 5.77
N ALA A 430 3.06 -11.21 5.99
CA ALA A 430 3.24 -12.21 7.04
C ALA A 430 4.08 -13.42 6.61
N ILE A 431 4.38 -13.57 5.32
CA ILE A 431 5.14 -14.71 4.77
C ILE A 431 6.48 -14.29 4.17
N GLU A 432 7.44 -15.21 4.20
CA GLU A 432 8.77 -14.97 3.63
C GLU A 432 8.81 -15.04 2.10
N SER A 433 9.79 -14.34 1.49
CA SER A 433 10.02 -14.39 0.04
C SER A 433 10.36 -15.80 -0.50
N GLY A 434 10.83 -16.72 0.36
CA GLY A 434 11.00 -18.13 0.05
C GLY A 434 9.66 -18.83 -0.20
N THR A 435 8.71 -18.65 0.72
CA THR A 435 7.34 -19.19 0.65
C THR A 435 6.61 -18.68 -0.61
N VAL A 436 6.73 -17.39 -0.91
CA VAL A 436 6.15 -16.78 -2.12
C VAL A 436 6.64 -17.49 -3.40
N ARG A 437 7.96 -17.73 -3.54
CA ARG A 437 8.52 -18.43 -4.71
C ARG A 437 8.00 -19.86 -4.85
N GLN A 438 7.84 -20.59 -3.74
CA GLN A 438 7.27 -21.93 -3.77
C GLN A 438 5.78 -21.91 -4.15
N ALA A 439 5.03 -20.93 -3.63
CA ALA A 439 3.64 -20.72 -3.98
C ALA A 439 3.44 -20.31 -5.45
N GLU A 440 4.35 -19.53 -6.03
CA GLU A 440 4.34 -19.25 -7.47
C GLU A 440 4.51 -20.53 -8.30
N ARG A 441 5.41 -21.42 -7.87
CA ARG A 441 5.58 -22.74 -8.51
C ARG A 441 4.30 -23.57 -8.36
N LEU A 442 3.67 -23.55 -7.19
CA LEU A 442 2.40 -24.24 -6.95
C LEU A 442 1.30 -23.72 -7.87
N ILE A 443 1.15 -22.39 -7.98
CA ILE A 443 0.19 -21.74 -8.88
C ILE A 443 0.44 -22.12 -10.34
N GLY A 444 1.68 -22.05 -10.81
CA GLY A 444 2.03 -22.42 -12.19
C GLY A 444 1.68 -23.87 -12.49
N GLU A 445 1.91 -24.77 -11.53
CA GLU A 445 1.56 -26.18 -11.68
C GLU A 445 0.02 -26.41 -11.68
N VAL A 446 -0.72 -25.69 -10.83
CA VAL A 446 -2.20 -25.73 -10.83
C VAL A 446 -2.75 -25.25 -12.16
N LEU A 447 -2.23 -24.14 -12.70
CA LEU A 447 -2.64 -23.60 -14.00
C LEU A 447 -2.32 -24.59 -15.13
N ARG A 448 -1.10 -25.15 -15.15
CA ARG A 448 -0.70 -26.15 -16.16
C ARG A 448 -1.61 -27.37 -16.12
N ARG A 449 -2.02 -27.87 -14.95
CA ARG A 449 -2.95 -29.01 -14.87
C ARG A 449 -4.39 -28.63 -15.21
N ALA A 450 -4.83 -27.43 -14.83
CA ALA A 450 -6.18 -26.95 -15.15
C ALA A 450 -6.39 -26.71 -16.65
N PHE A 451 -5.33 -26.39 -17.40
CA PHE A 451 -5.40 -26.06 -18.83
C PHE A 451 -4.58 -26.99 -19.75
N GLY A 452 -3.82 -27.94 -19.21
CA GLY A 452 -2.78 -28.70 -19.94
C GLY A 452 -3.29 -29.65 -21.03
N GLU A 453 -4.58 -29.99 -20.99
CA GLU A 453 -5.24 -30.77 -22.05
C GLU A 453 -5.75 -29.89 -23.21
N SER A 454 -5.60 -28.55 -23.11
CA SER A 454 -6.04 -27.66 -24.18
C SER A 454 -5.26 -27.93 -25.47
N PRO A 455 -5.95 -28.14 -26.62
CA PRO A 455 -5.29 -28.36 -27.89
C PRO A 455 -4.50 -27.13 -28.37
N ASP A 456 -4.82 -25.94 -27.85
CA ASP A 456 -4.13 -24.69 -28.16
C ASP A 456 -3.13 -24.29 -27.07
N ARG A 457 -1.92 -24.87 -27.13
CA ARG A 457 -0.83 -24.51 -26.22
C ARG A 457 -0.47 -23.02 -26.26
N SER A 458 -0.65 -22.36 -27.41
CA SER A 458 -0.33 -20.94 -27.55
C SER A 458 -1.28 -20.06 -26.72
N ALA A 459 -2.55 -20.45 -26.59
CA ALA A 459 -3.50 -19.76 -25.71
C ALA A 459 -3.11 -19.92 -24.23
N VAL A 460 -2.68 -21.11 -23.82
CA VAL A 460 -2.21 -21.36 -22.45
C VAL A 460 -0.97 -20.52 -22.13
N ASP A 461 0.02 -20.50 -23.02
CA ASP A 461 1.24 -19.71 -22.84
C ASP A 461 0.98 -18.20 -22.77
N ARG A 462 0.05 -17.69 -23.59
CA ARG A 462 -0.40 -16.28 -23.55
C ARG A 462 -1.08 -15.97 -22.23
N TYR A 463 -1.93 -16.87 -21.77
CA TYR A 463 -2.67 -16.74 -20.54
C TYR A 463 -1.77 -16.78 -19.30
N GLU A 464 -0.82 -17.72 -19.25
CA GLU A 464 0.19 -17.77 -18.18
C GLU A 464 1.06 -16.50 -18.15
N ARG A 465 1.45 -15.99 -19.33
CA ARG A 465 2.17 -14.71 -19.48
C ARG A 465 1.35 -13.53 -18.98
N LEU A 466 0.05 -13.49 -19.23
CA LEU A 466 -0.82 -12.44 -18.70
C LEU A 466 -0.86 -12.52 -17.16
N LEU A 467 -1.09 -13.72 -16.61
CA LEU A 467 -1.20 -13.92 -15.16
C LEU A 467 0.10 -13.68 -14.41
N SER A 468 1.26 -13.89 -15.03
CA SER A 468 2.56 -13.58 -14.40
C SER A 468 2.80 -12.09 -14.22
N THR A 469 2.00 -11.23 -14.86
CA THR A 469 2.08 -9.77 -14.69
C THR A 469 1.25 -9.22 -13.54
N LEU A 470 0.37 -10.03 -12.94
CA LEU A 470 -0.38 -9.63 -11.75
C LEU A 470 0.48 -9.65 -10.50
N ASP A 471 0.13 -8.80 -9.53
CA ASP A 471 0.70 -8.88 -8.19
C ASP A 471 0.37 -10.22 -7.55
N PHE A 472 1.31 -10.77 -6.79
CA PHE A 472 1.22 -12.15 -6.31
C PHE A 472 -0.06 -12.44 -5.50
N PRO A 473 -0.48 -11.60 -4.53
CA PRO A 473 -1.76 -11.75 -3.82
C PRO A 473 -2.96 -11.80 -4.76
N VAL A 474 -3.06 -10.86 -5.71
CA VAL A 474 -4.16 -10.80 -6.69
C VAL A 474 -4.19 -12.06 -7.56
N LYS A 475 -3.01 -12.48 -8.08
CA LYS A 475 -2.85 -13.70 -8.88
C LYS A 475 -3.29 -14.94 -8.11
N SER A 476 -2.89 -15.06 -6.85
CA SER A 476 -3.25 -16.20 -5.99
C SER A 476 -4.76 -16.25 -5.72
N GLY A 477 -5.39 -15.12 -5.42
CA GLY A 477 -6.84 -15.02 -5.26
C GLY A 477 -7.58 -15.39 -6.55
N LEU A 478 -7.08 -14.95 -7.71
CA LEU A 478 -7.66 -15.30 -9.01
C LEU A 478 -7.57 -16.80 -9.28
N VAL A 479 -6.41 -17.41 -9.04
CA VAL A 479 -6.20 -18.85 -9.21
C VAL A 479 -7.07 -19.63 -8.24
N ALA A 480 -7.20 -19.21 -6.98
CA ALA A 480 -8.09 -19.81 -6.00
C ALA A 480 -9.56 -19.74 -6.44
N SER A 481 -9.98 -18.63 -7.08
CA SER A 481 -11.35 -18.45 -7.56
C SER A 481 -11.73 -19.44 -8.69
N LEU A 482 -10.75 -19.97 -9.44
CA LEU A 482 -11.00 -20.99 -10.47
C LEU A 482 -11.62 -22.28 -9.90
N ALA A 483 -11.40 -22.57 -8.61
CA ALA A 483 -12.03 -23.67 -7.90
C ALA A 483 -13.54 -23.51 -7.77
N MET A 484 -13.99 -22.26 -7.60
CA MET A 484 -15.37 -21.94 -7.22
C MET A 484 -16.26 -21.88 -8.45
N ARG A 485 -15.88 -21.11 -9.46
CA ARG A 485 -16.61 -20.99 -10.73
C ARG A 485 -15.76 -20.39 -11.83
N VAL A 486 -16.14 -20.65 -13.09
CA VAL A 486 -15.55 -19.96 -14.26
C VAL A 486 -16.00 -18.50 -14.24
N CYS A 487 -15.03 -17.59 -14.23
CA CYS A 487 -15.28 -16.16 -14.32
C CYS A 487 -15.84 -15.82 -15.70
N ARG A 488 -16.98 -15.15 -15.75
CA ARG A 488 -17.62 -14.76 -17.01
C ARG A 488 -17.54 -13.26 -17.23
N ARG A 489 -17.77 -12.84 -18.48
CA ARG A 489 -17.88 -11.42 -18.84
C ARG A 489 -18.99 -10.73 -18.05
N ASP A 490 -20.13 -11.40 -17.88
CA ASP A 490 -21.25 -10.93 -17.06
C ASP A 490 -20.83 -10.66 -15.61
N ASP A 491 -19.88 -11.42 -15.06
CA ASP A 491 -19.37 -11.21 -13.71
C ASP A 491 -18.60 -9.89 -13.64
N TRP A 492 -17.77 -9.60 -14.64
CA TRP A 492 -17.07 -8.32 -14.70
C TRP A 492 -18.04 -7.16 -14.89
N GLU A 493 -18.95 -7.23 -15.86
CA GLU A 493 -19.94 -6.17 -16.14
C GLU A 493 -20.85 -5.87 -14.95
N GLN A 494 -21.10 -6.87 -14.08
CA GLN A 494 -21.90 -6.72 -12.87
C GLN A 494 -21.09 -6.28 -11.63
N LEU A 495 -19.80 -5.94 -11.76
CA LEU A 495 -18.96 -5.56 -10.63
C LEU A 495 -19.54 -4.39 -9.81
N ALA A 496 -20.08 -3.37 -10.49
CA ALA A 496 -20.73 -2.21 -9.86
C ALA A 496 -22.16 -2.49 -9.37
N ARG A 497 -22.79 -3.58 -9.82
CA ARG A 497 -24.12 -3.92 -9.33
C ARG A 497 -23.96 -4.58 -7.95
N PRO A 498 -24.68 -4.12 -6.92
CA PRO A 498 -24.74 -4.88 -5.68
C PRO A 498 -25.21 -6.29 -6.02
N THR A 499 -24.49 -7.30 -5.53
CA THR A 499 -24.90 -8.69 -5.71
C THR A 499 -26.32 -8.82 -5.18
N PRO A 500 -27.30 -9.21 -6.03
CA PRO A 500 -28.67 -9.31 -5.57
C PRO A 500 -28.71 -10.36 -4.47
N LYS A 501 -28.81 -9.90 -3.21
CA LYS A 501 -29.04 -10.79 -2.08
C LYS A 501 -30.32 -11.55 -2.42
N PRO A 502 -30.34 -12.88 -2.47
CA PRO A 502 -31.54 -13.61 -2.87
C PRO A 502 -32.62 -13.39 -1.81
N LEU A 503 -33.44 -12.36 -2.00
CA LEU A 503 -34.41 -11.86 -1.01
C LEU A 503 -35.37 -12.97 -0.59
N LEU A 504 -35.91 -13.71 -1.57
CA LEU A 504 -36.81 -14.84 -1.31
C LEU A 504 -36.16 -15.91 -0.44
N LEU A 505 -34.87 -16.18 -0.66
CA LEU A 505 -34.16 -17.25 0.04
C LEU A 505 -33.71 -16.81 1.43
N GLY A 506 -33.33 -15.55 1.60
CA GLY A 506 -33.11 -14.91 2.90
C GLY A 506 -34.38 -14.75 3.73
N VAL A 507 -35.54 -14.57 3.09
CA VAL A 507 -36.86 -14.64 3.74
C VAL A 507 -37.16 -16.08 4.14
N LEU A 508 -37.01 -17.04 3.23
CA LEU A 508 -37.33 -18.45 3.50
C LEU A 508 -36.46 -19.04 4.62
N THR A 509 -35.15 -18.74 4.65
CA THR A 509 -34.28 -19.15 5.76
C THR A 509 -34.71 -18.51 7.07
N ARG A 510 -35.01 -17.20 7.10
CA ARG A 510 -35.55 -16.55 8.29
C ARG A 510 -36.87 -17.17 8.75
N THR A 511 -37.82 -17.41 7.83
CA THR A 511 -39.10 -18.04 8.14
C THR A 511 -38.94 -19.45 8.69
N VAL A 512 -38.08 -20.28 8.08
CA VAL A 512 -37.80 -21.65 8.57
C VAL A 512 -37.22 -21.62 9.98
N TRP A 513 -36.22 -20.76 10.21
CA TRP A 513 -35.63 -20.62 11.55
C TRP A 513 -36.60 -20.05 12.58
N SER A 514 -37.45 -19.09 12.20
CA SER A 514 -38.53 -18.59 13.04
C SER A 514 -39.55 -19.68 13.38
N CYS A 515 -39.94 -20.52 12.42
CA CYS A 515 -40.86 -21.64 12.65
C CYS A 515 -40.23 -22.70 13.57
N ILE A 516 -38.96 -23.04 13.38
CA ILE A 516 -38.22 -23.96 14.26
C ILE A 516 -38.15 -23.38 15.67
N GLY A 517 -37.75 -22.10 15.80
CA GLY A 517 -37.68 -21.42 17.09
C GLY A 517 -39.03 -21.36 17.81
N LEU A 518 -40.11 -21.06 17.06
CA LEU A 518 -41.47 -21.05 17.60
C LEU A 518 -41.94 -22.44 18.04
N ALA A 519 -41.67 -23.48 17.24
CA ALA A 519 -42.02 -24.86 17.59
C ALA A 519 -41.30 -25.32 18.87
N LEU A 520 -40.01 -25.00 19.00
CA LEU A 520 -39.23 -25.28 20.21
C LEU A 520 -39.76 -24.49 21.42
N ALA A 521 -40.12 -23.22 21.23
CA ALA A 521 -40.70 -22.40 22.30
C ALA A 521 -42.07 -22.93 22.77
N ILE A 522 -42.95 -23.29 21.84
CA ILE A 522 -44.26 -23.89 22.16
C ILE A 522 -44.08 -25.23 22.88
N SER A 523 -43.18 -26.10 22.38
CA SER A 523 -42.87 -27.38 23.03
C SER A 523 -42.35 -27.17 24.46
N GLY A 524 -41.43 -26.23 24.66
CA GLY A 524 -40.90 -25.89 25.97
C GLY A 524 -41.98 -25.35 26.91
N GLY A 525 -42.88 -24.51 26.40
CA GLY A 525 -44.01 -23.96 27.15
C GLY A 525 -45.03 -25.03 27.58
N ILE A 526 -45.40 -25.95 26.69
CA ILE A 526 -46.31 -27.07 27.02
C ILE A 526 -45.69 -27.95 28.10
N GLN A 527 -44.41 -28.26 27.96
CA GLN A 527 -43.70 -29.09 28.94
C GLN A 527 -43.64 -28.41 30.31
N LEU A 528 -43.33 -27.11 30.35
CA LEU A 528 -43.39 -26.31 31.57
C LEU A 528 -44.79 -26.36 32.23
N ILE A 529 -45.86 -26.22 31.46
CA ILE A 529 -47.25 -26.28 31.96
C ILE A 529 -47.56 -27.67 32.53
N ASN A 530 -47.19 -28.74 31.84
CA ASN A 530 -47.41 -30.11 32.31
C ASN A 530 -46.64 -30.41 33.59
N THR A 531 -45.43 -29.85 33.73
CA THR A 531 -44.64 -29.91 34.96
C THR A 531 -45.30 -29.16 36.10
N ILE A 532 -45.80 -27.94 35.87
CA ILE A 532 -46.54 -27.17 36.89
C ILE A 532 -47.80 -27.92 37.34
N ARG A 533 -48.46 -28.65 36.42
CA ARG A 533 -49.62 -29.50 36.72
C ARG A 533 -49.27 -30.81 37.43
N GLY A 534 -47.98 -31.08 37.67
CA GLY A 534 -47.50 -32.30 38.33
C GLY A 534 -47.64 -33.56 37.48
N VAL A 535 -47.86 -33.43 36.17
CA VAL A 535 -48.03 -34.57 35.26
C VAL A 535 -46.69 -35.22 34.95
N ASP A 536 -45.63 -34.42 34.82
CA ASP A 536 -44.27 -34.88 34.51
C ASP A 536 -43.29 -34.44 35.59
N ALA A 537 -42.47 -35.36 36.10
CA ALA A 537 -41.43 -35.06 37.07
C ALA A 537 -40.26 -34.35 36.37
N TRP A 538 -40.04 -33.09 36.69
CA TRP A 538 -38.83 -32.39 36.24
C TRP A 538 -37.62 -32.78 37.08
N GLY A 539 -36.46 -32.69 36.44
CA GLY A 539 -35.18 -32.64 37.16
C GLY A 539 -35.10 -31.44 38.13
N PRO A 540 -33.92 -31.16 38.68
CA PRO A 540 -33.78 -30.19 39.77
C PRO A 540 -34.34 -28.79 39.42
N SER A 541 -35.04 -28.16 40.37
CA SER A 541 -35.89 -26.97 40.18
C SER A 541 -35.20 -25.75 39.58
N TRP A 542 -33.88 -25.61 39.76
CA TRP A 542 -33.10 -24.52 39.14
C TRP A 542 -33.16 -24.58 37.61
N LEU A 543 -33.31 -25.77 37.03
CA LEU A 543 -33.37 -25.96 35.60
C LEU A 543 -34.65 -25.34 35.02
N ALA A 544 -35.76 -25.37 35.78
CA ALA A 544 -37.06 -24.83 35.36
C ALA A 544 -37.00 -23.31 35.25
N ILE A 545 -36.31 -22.69 36.21
CA ILE A 545 -36.07 -21.25 36.24
C ILE A 545 -35.21 -20.84 35.04
N THR A 546 -34.16 -21.60 34.72
CA THR A 546 -33.29 -21.32 33.56
C THR A 546 -34.05 -21.40 32.23
N VAL A 547 -34.93 -22.39 32.07
CA VAL A 547 -35.75 -22.54 30.85
C VAL A 547 -36.80 -21.44 30.74
N VAL A 548 -37.44 -21.05 31.85
CA VAL A 548 -38.38 -19.92 31.86
C VAL A 548 -37.68 -18.62 31.47
N ILE A 549 -36.50 -18.34 32.04
CA ILE A 549 -35.73 -17.14 31.70
C ILE A 549 -35.33 -17.17 30.21
N ALA A 550 -34.86 -18.31 29.71
CA ALA A 550 -34.52 -18.47 28.30
C ALA A 550 -35.73 -18.27 27.37
N LEU A 551 -36.90 -18.77 27.76
CA LEU A 551 -38.14 -18.62 27.01
C LEU A 551 -38.62 -17.15 26.99
N VAL A 552 -38.57 -16.47 28.14
CA VAL A 552 -38.94 -15.04 28.25
C VAL A 552 -37.99 -14.19 27.39
N ILE A 553 -36.68 -14.45 27.45
CA ILE A 553 -35.70 -13.76 26.60
C ILE A 553 -35.98 -14.02 25.12
N ALA A 554 -36.26 -15.26 24.72
CA ALA A 554 -36.58 -15.60 23.33
C ALA A 554 -37.87 -14.93 22.83
N VAL A 555 -38.93 -14.93 23.66
CA VAL A 555 -40.23 -14.33 23.33
C VAL A 555 -40.16 -12.80 23.26
N ILE A 556 -39.34 -12.16 24.10
CA ILE A 556 -39.13 -10.69 24.05
C ILE A 556 -38.23 -10.32 22.86
N SER A 557 -37.21 -11.12 22.55
CA SER A 557 -36.26 -10.85 21.47
C SER A 557 -36.89 -11.00 20.08
N PHE A 558 -37.89 -11.89 19.94
CA PHE A 558 -38.55 -12.20 18.67
C PHE A 558 -39.31 -11.01 18.02
N PRO A 559 -40.21 -10.28 18.72
CA PRO A 559 -40.88 -9.10 18.17
C PRO A 559 -39.91 -7.93 17.95
N ILE A 560 -38.84 -7.82 18.74
CA ILE A 560 -37.77 -6.83 18.51
C ILE A 560 -37.05 -7.13 17.19
N ALA A 561 -36.70 -8.40 16.94
CA ALA A 561 -36.08 -8.84 15.69
C ALA A 561 -37.00 -8.71 14.47
N LEU A 562 -38.32 -8.86 14.65
CA LEU A 562 -39.32 -8.67 13.58
C LEU A 562 -39.67 -7.20 13.31
N ALA A 563 -39.60 -6.34 14.33
CA ALA A 563 -39.91 -4.91 14.20
C ALA A 563 -38.74 -4.07 13.65
N MET A 564 -37.51 -4.59 13.71
CA MET A 564 -36.34 -3.90 13.17
C MET A 564 -36.31 -3.98 11.63
N VAL A 565 -36.33 -2.82 10.98
CA VAL A 565 -36.19 -2.70 9.53
C VAL A 565 -34.79 -3.21 9.12
N PRO A 566 -34.66 -4.07 8.08
CA PRO A 566 -33.40 -4.71 7.72
C PRO A 566 -32.23 -3.76 7.43
N GLU A 567 -32.51 -2.51 7.10
CA GLU A 567 -31.50 -1.50 6.72
C GLU A 567 -30.84 -0.84 7.94
N SER A 568 -31.37 -0.97 9.16
CA SER A 568 -30.77 -0.38 10.37
C SER A 568 -29.87 -1.34 11.16
N ILE A 569 -29.59 -2.54 10.63
CA ILE A 569 -28.80 -3.60 11.30
C ILE A 569 -27.32 -3.49 10.90
N GLU A 570 -26.71 -2.32 11.11
CA GLU A 570 -25.24 -2.17 11.07
C GLU A 570 -24.62 -2.09 12.46
N SER A 571 -25.41 -2.02 13.54
CA SER A 571 -24.84 -2.01 14.89
C SER A 571 -24.50 -3.44 15.35
N ASP A 572 -23.20 -3.71 15.54
CA ASP A 572 -22.63 -4.95 16.12
C ASP A 572 -23.34 -5.44 17.39
N THR A 573 -23.97 -4.54 18.14
CA THR A 573 -24.70 -4.83 19.38
C THR A 573 -25.93 -5.73 19.16
N ALA A 574 -26.67 -5.59 18.06
CA ALA A 574 -27.85 -6.42 17.79
C ALA A 574 -27.46 -7.87 17.45
N TYR A 575 -26.38 -8.04 16.66
CA TYR A 575 -25.80 -9.35 16.38
C TYR A 575 -25.18 -9.98 17.63
N PHE A 576 -24.60 -9.18 18.53
CA PHE A 576 -24.06 -9.66 19.81
C PHE A 576 -25.15 -10.19 20.74
N PHE A 577 -26.27 -9.48 20.90
CA PHE A 577 -27.38 -9.97 21.73
C PHE A 577 -28.09 -11.18 21.12
N PHE A 578 -28.30 -11.20 19.81
CA PHE A 578 -28.84 -12.38 19.11
C PHE A 578 -27.85 -13.56 19.16
N GLY A 579 -26.56 -13.29 19.01
CA GLY A 579 -25.48 -14.26 19.08
C GLY A 579 -25.34 -14.88 20.48
N ILE A 580 -25.38 -14.09 21.55
CA ILE A 580 -25.35 -14.62 22.92
C ILE A 580 -26.61 -15.44 23.23
N SER A 581 -27.77 -14.95 22.80
CA SER A 581 -29.04 -15.69 22.91
C SER A 581 -28.99 -17.04 22.19
N ALA A 582 -28.47 -17.07 20.97
CA ALA A 582 -28.36 -18.29 20.17
C ALA A 582 -27.22 -19.22 20.64
N ILE A 583 -26.06 -18.71 21.00
CA ILE A 583 -24.87 -19.52 21.33
C ILE A 583 -24.96 -20.10 22.75
N VAL A 584 -25.54 -19.39 23.72
CA VAL A 584 -25.66 -19.89 25.10
C VAL A 584 -27.01 -20.56 25.31
N GLY A 585 -28.08 -20.00 24.73
CA GLY A 585 -29.44 -20.56 24.85
C GLY A 585 -29.63 -21.83 24.03
N ALA A 586 -29.12 -21.89 22.80
CA ALA A 586 -29.39 -23.03 21.92
C ALA A 586 -28.76 -24.34 22.42
N PRO A 587 -27.51 -24.43 22.91
CA PRO A 587 -26.96 -25.72 23.36
C PRO A 587 -27.64 -26.26 24.61
N VAL A 588 -28.10 -25.39 25.53
CA VAL A 588 -28.81 -25.79 26.75
C VAL A 588 -30.26 -26.17 26.45
N LEU A 589 -30.93 -25.42 25.57
CA LEU A 589 -32.28 -25.75 25.08
C LEU A 589 -32.27 -26.96 24.14
N ILE A 590 -31.24 -27.13 23.30
CA ILE A 590 -31.08 -28.29 22.42
C ILE A 590 -30.68 -29.49 23.27
N GLY A 591 -29.74 -29.40 24.21
CA GLY A 591 -29.33 -30.56 25.01
C GLY A 591 -30.45 -31.14 25.88
N ASN A 592 -31.09 -30.30 26.70
CA ASN A 592 -32.13 -30.74 27.62
C ASN A 592 -33.51 -30.75 26.98
N GLY A 593 -33.83 -29.77 26.14
CA GLY A 593 -35.07 -29.77 25.38
C GLY A 593 -35.11 -30.91 24.39
N PHE A 594 -34.04 -31.24 23.65
CA PHE A 594 -34.09 -32.38 22.72
C PHE A 594 -34.35 -33.71 23.41
N ALA A 595 -33.77 -33.96 24.59
CA ALA A 595 -34.03 -35.20 25.34
C ALA A 595 -35.47 -35.27 25.88
N ALA A 596 -35.96 -34.16 26.44
CA ALA A 596 -37.28 -34.08 27.05
C ALA A 596 -38.40 -34.02 25.98
N THR A 597 -38.17 -33.29 24.89
CA THR A 597 -38.98 -33.24 23.68
C THR A 597 -38.93 -34.57 22.91
N GLN A 598 -37.80 -35.30 22.92
CA GLN A 598 -37.73 -36.68 22.38
C GLN A 598 -38.64 -37.64 23.14
N ALA A 599 -38.58 -37.62 24.46
CA ALA A 599 -39.42 -38.47 25.30
C ALA A 599 -40.91 -38.14 25.12
N PHE A 600 -41.25 -36.86 25.12
CA PHE A 600 -42.61 -36.37 24.94
C PHE A 600 -43.19 -36.69 23.55
N LEU A 601 -42.47 -36.35 22.47
CA LEU A 601 -42.98 -36.51 21.10
C LEU A 601 -43.01 -37.98 20.64
N ARG A 602 -42.14 -38.85 21.18
CA ARG A 602 -42.24 -40.30 20.93
C ARG A 602 -43.53 -40.91 21.48
N VAL A 603 -44.00 -40.43 22.63
CA VAL A 603 -45.23 -40.93 23.27
C VAL A 603 -46.47 -40.46 22.50
N TYR A 604 -46.48 -39.21 22.03
CA TYR A 604 -47.69 -38.61 21.44
C TYR A 604 -47.80 -38.71 19.91
N ILE A 605 -46.69 -38.71 19.17
CA ILE A 605 -46.70 -38.61 17.69
C ILE A 605 -46.38 -39.97 17.03
N GLY A 606 -46.02 -40.97 17.83
CA GLY A 606 -45.56 -42.27 17.34
C GLY A 606 -44.14 -42.20 16.75
N THR A 607 -43.43 -43.33 16.82
CA THR A 607 -42.04 -43.45 16.38
C THR A 607 -41.84 -43.06 14.91
N SER A 608 -42.81 -43.36 14.04
CA SER A 608 -42.76 -43.05 12.60
C SER A 608 -42.75 -41.54 12.32
N SER A 609 -43.60 -40.77 13.00
CA SER A 609 -43.66 -39.32 12.80
C SER A 609 -42.44 -38.60 13.40
N TRP A 610 -41.85 -39.17 14.46
CA TRP A 610 -40.61 -38.66 15.04
C TRP A 610 -39.42 -38.78 14.10
N MET A 611 -39.30 -39.91 13.40
CA MET A 611 -38.28 -40.10 12.35
C MET A 611 -38.48 -39.13 11.18
N LEU A 612 -39.72 -38.79 10.85
CA LEU A 612 -40.03 -37.78 9.84
C LEU A 612 -39.56 -36.39 10.25
N ILE A 613 -39.76 -35.98 11.52
CA ILE A 613 -39.27 -34.68 12.03
C ILE A 613 -37.74 -34.59 11.99
N ILE A 614 -37.04 -35.64 12.44
CA ILE A 614 -35.57 -35.69 12.37
C ILE A 614 -35.11 -35.64 10.91
N GLY A 615 -35.77 -36.39 10.02
CA GLY A 615 -35.50 -36.35 8.58
C GLY A 615 -35.66 -34.95 7.99
N VAL A 616 -36.74 -34.23 8.35
CA VAL A 616 -36.98 -32.85 7.92
C VAL A 616 -35.91 -31.89 8.45
N LEU A 617 -35.47 -32.05 9.70
CA LEU A 617 -34.46 -31.17 10.30
C LEU A 617 -33.06 -31.39 9.71
N ILE A 618 -32.67 -32.65 9.48
CA ILE A 618 -31.44 -33.00 8.76
C ILE A 618 -31.50 -32.43 7.33
N PHE A 619 -32.65 -32.58 6.65
CA PHE A 619 -32.84 -32.04 5.32
C PHE A 619 -32.78 -30.51 5.30
N ALA A 620 -33.33 -29.83 6.32
CA ALA A 620 -33.27 -28.37 6.45
C ALA A 620 -31.84 -27.87 6.70
N VAL A 621 -31.07 -28.55 7.56
CA VAL A 621 -29.64 -28.24 7.79
C VAL A 621 -28.83 -28.49 6.52
N TRP A 622 -29.09 -29.60 5.82
CA TRP A 622 -28.46 -29.88 4.53
C TRP A 622 -28.80 -28.82 3.48
N LEU A 623 -30.07 -28.38 3.39
CA LEU A 623 -30.49 -27.28 2.53
C LEU A 623 -29.81 -25.96 2.92
N LEU A 624 -29.57 -25.71 4.21
CA LEU A 624 -28.85 -24.54 4.68
C LEU A 624 -27.37 -24.59 4.30
N PHE A 625 -26.68 -25.72 4.47
CA PHE A 625 -25.30 -25.87 3.99
C PHE A 625 -25.22 -25.77 2.47
N ALA A 626 -26.17 -26.38 1.75
CA ALA A 626 -26.30 -26.23 0.30
C ALA A 626 -26.62 -24.77 -0.09
N TYR A 627 -27.33 -24.01 0.76
CA TYR A 627 -27.60 -22.59 0.58
C TYR A 627 -26.36 -21.74 0.79
N VAL A 628 -25.65 -21.89 1.91
CA VAL A 628 -24.42 -21.15 2.20
C VAL A 628 -23.39 -21.44 1.11
N GLY A 629 -23.20 -22.71 0.75
CA GLY A 629 -22.32 -23.10 -0.35
C GLY A 629 -22.81 -22.66 -1.74
N ARG A 630 -24.10 -22.32 -1.91
CA ARG A 630 -24.61 -21.67 -3.13
C ARG A 630 -24.46 -20.15 -3.08
N LEU A 631 -24.62 -19.50 -1.94
CA LEU A 631 -24.42 -18.07 -1.75
C LEU A 631 -22.99 -17.67 -2.10
N GLU A 632 -22.00 -18.42 -1.60
CA GLU A 632 -20.60 -18.23 -1.98
C GLU A 632 -20.38 -18.37 -3.50
N ARG A 633 -21.18 -19.21 -4.18
CA ARG A 633 -21.16 -19.31 -5.65
C ARG A 633 -21.87 -18.16 -6.35
N PHE A 634 -22.75 -17.41 -5.69
CA PHE A 634 -23.44 -16.26 -6.27
C PHE A 634 -22.63 -14.98 -6.10
N GLU A 635 -21.72 -14.92 -5.14
CA GLU A 635 -20.82 -13.79 -4.98
C GLU A 635 -19.95 -13.63 -6.24
N ASN A 636 -19.83 -12.38 -6.68
CA ASN A 636 -19.03 -12.05 -7.85
C ASN A 636 -17.55 -12.26 -7.49
N PRO A 637 -16.82 -13.19 -8.15
CA PRO A 637 -15.46 -13.54 -7.78
C PRO A 637 -14.52 -12.36 -7.95
N PHE A 638 -14.76 -11.49 -8.94
CA PHE A 638 -13.97 -10.27 -9.11
C PHE A 638 -14.23 -9.26 -8.00
N ARG A 639 -15.47 -9.13 -7.54
CA ARG A 639 -15.79 -8.24 -6.41
C ARG A 639 -15.12 -8.73 -5.13
N SER A 640 -15.23 -10.02 -4.84
CA SER A 640 -14.59 -10.64 -3.66
C SER A 640 -13.06 -10.49 -3.72
N LEU A 641 -12.47 -10.78 -4.87
CA LEU A 641 -11.04 -10.65 -5.11
C LEU A 641 -10.55 -9.21 -5.00
N LEU A 642 -11.22 -8.24 -5.62
CA LEU A 642 -10.85 -6.83 -5.53
C LEU A 642 -11.07 -6.30 -4.11
N HIS A 643 -12.16 -6.66 -3.43
CA HIS A 643 -12.38 -6.26 -2.05
C HIS A 643 -11.25 -6.72 -1.12
N LYS A 644 -10.75 -7.94 -1.36
CA LYS A 644 -9.67 -8.53 -0.57
C LYS A 644 -8.31 -7.92 -0.92
N TYR A 645 -7.97 -7.81 -2.20
CA TYR A 645 -6.61 -7.53 -2.65
C TYR A 645 -6.37 -6.12 -3.18
N ALA A 646 -7.40 -5.42 -3.66
CA ALA A 646 -7.30 -4.08 -4.25
C ALA A 646 -8.60 -3.28 -4.08
N PRO A 647 -9.01 -2.98 -2.82
CA PRO A 647 -10.31 -2.39 -2.54
C PRO A 647 -10.49 -0.99 -3.14
N HIS A 648 -9.39 -0.27 -3.39
CA HIS A 648 -9.40 1.05 -4.06
C HIS A 648 -9.83 0.98 -5.53
N LEU A 649 -9.81 -0.19 -6.15
CA LEU A 649 -10.25 -0.41 -7.54
C LEU A 649 -11.71 -0.86 -7.64
N LEU A 650 -12.44 -0.97 -6.52
CA LEU A 650 -13.86 -1.25 -6.56
C LEU A 650 -14.65 -0.01 -6.99
N PRO A 651 -15.67 -0.17 -7.86
CA PRO A 651 -16.62 0.90 -8.11
C PRO A 651 -17.38 1.26 -6.83
N ALA A 652 -17.67 2.54 -6.67
CA ALA A 652 -18.31 3.15 -5.50
C ALA A 652 -19.75 2.70 -5.25
#